data_AF-A0A923KQD4-F1
#
_entry.id   AF-A0A923KQD4-F1
#
_cell.length_a   1.000
_cell.length_b   1.000
_cell.length_c   1.000
_cell.angle_alpha   90.00
_cell.angle_beta   90.00
_cell.angle_gamma   90.00
#
_symmetry.space_group_name_H-M   'P 1'
#
loop_
_entity.id
_entity.type
_entity.pdbx_description
1 polymer ?
#
loop_
_entity_poly.entity_id
_entity_poly.type
_entity_poly.pdbx_seq_one_letter_code
_entity_poly.pdbx_strand_id
1 'polypeptide(L)'
;MQFFSPLRSKLILILSCALIVSACSDSHRETTSNPSMVLAGAPASGQITLNFPRENYSIERRGDRFALIDNVSGAAEILVSADSTIIFSDYTLNLSVAGKSITISNERLRQLAELYVAFFNRIPDADGMAYWIEQIRNGMSNDQLADQFYNAAVLYSEQTGYSKNMSNADFVKIIYKNVLGRSGPSAPGDDEVGYWVKELESGKTKSFLVLTMLNSAHTFKGDATWGWVPQLLDNKVDVGLLFSVQQGLNFKTPEESITRGSAIASLIEAGDTSKALSQVKVRDIEFDLTASVTLLPQSTQVKAGATAIEIKTSRKGTGVITWSLSNETLGTLDQINGDQVYFTPAASIAEDLSVTITARLGGASSSTQILIQRGAGISLLAGLELEGAIDGSAESARLLGPAGIAHDAQDNVFFVDGGTLVRKLSADGSVTTIAGIAESFGSVDGNARFAKFNGLRGIAIDRTGNIYVTENISKTIRKITPNGVVSTVAGKAGESGFVDGYGTNARFTQPIGIAIDGNGEIWIADMGDPALGISGKVRRVNTAGLVQTISITGDIPAAPAGIAIAPDGNIVVSDTESSNVYTLRGSGTSYTSTKNFDLLNGVPAGTEVGYLSDNPVLSFNNAGRLMIVDSYTNRLFLINSSWAGAFREVGNFNDGTLSSAAFNSPVGITQTSNGDIYVSDLGNKMIRRVRGNLVTNVVGKQSYGANDGVGKYASFYSPFGLASDGNGKIIVTDANNNLIRKIDSNGRVETLAGFPTEFGFTDGLKNIARFNSPRALHLVKNGDIYVSDTYNNLIRKVTSEGQVTTFAGALSTDTYHNGLHSNPNVDGAARDARFFSPRGVSSDSKGNLYVADYYHRTIRKIGPDGTVSTFAGSPNTAGTTDGRGSNARFMRPVGMTIDGNDNVYVADCYAHNIRKISPSGDVTTFAGVAQSSGELNGAAASAKFNCPRGLTFDEQGNLYVADSNNDSIRMISSRGTVSTLVGSTSAMNGSNRIRLGPLPGYLGTPNDVVYIGKNTLAVSAGHAVYRVVLP
;
A
#
# COMPACT_ATOMS: atom_id res chain seq x y z
N MET A 1 -26.01 -2.51 -63.11
CA MET A 1 -25.06 -2.56 -64.25
C MET A 1 -23.99 -3.60 -63.89
N GLN A 2 -24.26 -4.88 -64.19
CA GLN A 2 -23.54 -5.72 -65.18
C GLN A 2 -22.01 -5.79 -64.95
N PHE A 3 -21.54 -6.81 -64.22
CA PHE A 3 -20.93 -8.08 -64.69
C PHE A 3 -19.44 -7.89 -65.10
N PHE A 4 -18.41 -8.55 -64.55
CA PHE A 4 -18.17 -10.00 -64.45
C PHE A 4 -17.08 -10.37 -63.40
N SER A 5 -17.19 -11.60 -62.88
CA SER A 5 -16.21 -12.43 -62.17
C SER A 5 -15.18 -13.06 -63.17
N PRO A 6 -14.25 -14.02 -62.85
CA PRO A 6 -14.15 -14.90 -61.67
C PRO A 6 -12.74 -15.32 -61.15
N LEU A 7 -12.81 -16.13 -60.08
CA LEU A 7 -11.84 -16.93 -59.33
C LEU A 7 -10.63 -17.54 -60.10
N ARG A 8 -9.46 -17.60 -59.45
CA ARG A 8 -8.86 -18.84 -58.85
C ARG A 8 -7.48 -18.61 -58.16
N SER A 9 -7.40 -19.08 -56.92
CA SER A 9 -6.34 -19.91 -56.28
C SER A 9 -4.85 -19.49 -56.19
N LYS A 10 -4.40 -19.40 -54.93
CA LYS A 10 -3.09 -19.74 -54.31
C LYS A 10 -1.80 -19.14 -54.89
N LEU A 11 -1.09 -18.29 -54.11
CA LEU A 11 0.15 -18.60 -53.36
C LEU A 11 0.79 -17.30 -52.79
N ILE A 12 1.22 -17.37 -51.53
CA ILE A 12 2.51 -16.89 -50.96
C ILE A 12 3.15 -15.61 -51.57
N LEU A 13 3.35 -14.58 -50.76
CA LEU A 13 4.64 -14.12 -50.21
C LEU A 13 4.49 -12.67 -49.73
N ILE A 14 4.73 -12.45 -48.44
CA ILE A 14 4.98 -11.12 -47.88
C ILE A 14 6.46 -10.84 -48.12
N LEU A 15 6.79 -9.85 -48.95
CA LEU A 15 8.10 -9.20 -48.94
C LEU A 15 7.99 -7.74 -49.42
N SER A 16 8.55 -6.85 -48.59
CA SER A 16 9.35 -5.67 -48.93
C SER A 16 8.73 -4.48 -49.68
N CYS A 17 8.83 -3.28 -49.07
CA CYS A 17 9.59 -2.11 -49.57
C CYS A 17 9.42 -0.93 -48.58
N ALA A 18 10.50 -0.40 -48.00
CA ALA A 18 11.33 0.71 -48.51
C ALA A 18 10.62 2.09 -48.33
N LEU A 19 11.24 3.24 -48.08
CA LEU A 19 12.56 3.77 -48.44
C LEU A 19 12.60 5.20 -47.85
N ILE A 20 13.60 5.61 -47.06
CA ILE A 20 14.06 7.02 -47.05
C ILE A 20 15.59 7.01 -46.91
N VAL A 21 16.24 7.51 -47.96
CA VAL A 21 17.67 7.77 -48.08
C VAL A 21 17.95 9.19 -47.56
N SER A 22 18.99 9.35 -46.76
CA SER A 22 19.83 10.56 -46.79
C SER A 22 21.26 10.16 -46.48
N ALA A 23 22.12 10.36 -47.47
CA ALA A 23 23.55 10.13 -47.40
C ALA A 23 24.27 11.28 -46.68
N CYS A 24 25.30 10.97 -45.90
CA CYS A 24 26.60 11.65 -45.98
C CYS A 24 27.68 10.79 -45.28
N SER A 25 28.86 10.84 -45.88
CA SER A 25 30.09 10.08 -45.63
C SER A 25 30.68 10.26 -44.22
N ASP A 26 31.25 9.21 -43.63
CA ASP A 26 32.72 9.05 -43.50
C ASP A 26 33.13 7.85 -42.63
N SER A 27 34.36 7.45 -42.85
CA SER A 27 35.09 6.21 -42.50
C SER A 27 35.29 5.86 -41.02
N HIS A 28 35.48 4.55 -40.79
CA HIS A 28 36.26 3.89 -39.71
C HIS A 28 35.88 4.13 -38.23
N ARG A 29 35.43 3.08 -37.53
CA ARG A 29 36.22 2.19 -36.63
C ARG A 29 35.29 1.34 -35.76
N GLU A 30 35.72 0.12 -35.47
CA GLU A 30 35.11 -0.80 -34.49
C GLU A 30 34.95 -0.15 -33.11
N THR A 31 33.79 -0.36 -32.48
CA THR A 31 33.70 -0.66 -31.04
C THR A 31 32.43 -1.44 -30.74
N THR A 32 32.60 -2.46 -29.91
CA THR A 32 31.63 -3.37 -29.30
C THR A 32 30.45 -2.66 -28.62
N SER A 33 29.23 -3.21 -28.77
CA SER A 33 28.09 -2.86 -27.90
C SER A 33 27.46 -4.13 -27.31
N ASN A 34 27.45 -4.16 -25.98
CA ASN A 34 26.66 -5.05 -25.12
C ASN A 34 25.17 -4.96 -25.45
N PRO A 35 24.38 -6.04 -25.35
CA PRO A 35 22.94 -5.93 -25.29
C PRO A 35 22.45 -5.81 -23.83
N SER A 36 21.71 -4.74 -23.58
CA SER A 36 20.89 -4.54 -22.39
C SER A 36 19.54 -5.27 -22.52
N MET A 37 19.16 -5.99 -21.46
CA MET A 37 17.83 -6.22 -20.89
C MET A 37 16.58 -6.45 -21.80
N VAL A 38 16.16 -7.72 -21.82
CA VAL A 38 14.80 -8.32 -21.86
C VAL A 38 13.68 -7.60 -22.63
N LEU A 39 13.42 -8.07 -23.86
CA LEU A 39 12.08 -8.34 -24.38
C LEU A 39 12.06 -9.80 -24.89
N ALA A 40 10.92 -10.48 -24.76
CA ALA A 40 10.70 -11.88 -25.14
C ALA A 40 10.99 -12.15 -26.64
N GLY A 41 12.26 -12.35 -26.98
CA GLY A 41 12.69 -12.83 -28.29
C GLY A 41 12.37 -14.31 -28.48
N ALA A 42 12.15 -14.71 -29.73
CA ALA A 42 12.06 -16.13 -30.07
C ALA A 42 13.35 -16.86 -29.60
N PRO A 43 13.22 -18.09 -29.05
CA PRO A 43 14.39 -18.84 -28.60
C PRO A 43 15.35 -19.07 -29.77
N ALA A 44 16.65 -19.11 -29.48
CA ALA A 44 17.61 -19.58 -30.46
C ALA A 44 17.29 -21.05 -30.80
N SER A 45 17.25 -21.36 -32.09
CA SER A 45 16.96 -22.70 -32.63
C SER A 45 18.09 -23.16 -33.53
N GLY A 46 18.45 -24.44 -33.46
CA GLY A 46 19.50 -25.04 -34.28
C GLY A 46 20.81 -25.21 -33.52
N GLN A 47 21.96 -24.99 -34.18
CA GLN A 47 23.27 -25.12 -33.55
C GLN A 47 23.68 -23.84 -32.83
N ILE A 48 24.03 -23.96 -31.56
CA ILE A 48 24.46 -22.83 -30.70
C ILE A 48 25.84 -23.14 -30.15
N THR A 49 26.83 -22.31 -30.47
CA THR A 49 28.22 -22.49 -30.03
C THR A 49 28.55 -21.62 -28.83
N LEU A 50 29.16 -22.21 -27.81
CA LEU A 50 29.56 -21.60 -26.56
C LEU A 50 31.07 -21.71 -26.36
N ASN A 51 31.67 -20.71 -25.71
CA ASN A 51 33.13 -20.55 -25.65
C ASN A 51 33.80 -21.33 -24.50
N PHE A 52 33.02 -21.86 -23.56
CA PHE A 52 33.51 -22.50 -22.33
C PHE A 52 33.09 -23.98 -22.26
N PRO A 53 33.77 -24.81 -21.44
CA PRO A 53 33.41 -26.22 -21.27
C PRO A 53 32.03 -26.39 -20.63
N ARG A 54 31.41 -27.57 -20.81
CA ARG A 54 30.07 -27.87 -20.29
C ARG A 54 29.92 -27.65 -18.77
N GLU A 55 30.96 -27.92 -17.99
CA GLU A 55 30.97 -27.73 -16.53
C GLU A 55 30.77 -26.27 -16.08
N ASN A 56 31.02 -25.30 -16.97
CA ASN A 56 30.86 -23.88 -16.67
C ASN A 56 29.40 -23.41 -16.79
N TYR A 57 28.51 -24.25 -17.31
CA TYR A 57 27.11 -23.89 -17.53
C TYR A 57 26.18 -24.72 -16.65
N SER A 58 25.03 -24.12 -16.31
CA SER A 58 23.88 -24.83 -15.74
C SER A 58 22.72 -24.80 -16.73
N ILE A 59 21.96 -25.87 -16.79
CA ILE A 59 20.83 -26.01 -17.71
C ILE A 59 19.54 -26.19 -16.93
N GLU A 60 18.54 -25.34 -17.19
CA GLU A 60 17.22 -25.41 -16.57
C GLU A 60 16.14 -25.54 -17.65
N ARG A 61 15.27 -26.53 -17.54
CA ARG A 61 14.08 -26.67 -18.38
C ARG A 61 12.96 -25.77 -17.88
N ARG A 62 12.45 -24.92 -18.75
CA ARG A 62 11.34 -24.00 -18.51
C ARG A 62 10.23 -24.26 -19.53
N GLY A 63 9.34 -25.20 -19.22
CA GLY A 63 8.30 -25.65 -20.14
C GLY A 63 8.86 -26.43 -21.34
N ASP A 64 8.69 -25.85 -22.54
CA ASP A 64 9.16 -26.39 -23.83
C ASP A 64 10.56 -25.90 -24.24
N ARG A 65 11.22 -25.12 -23.37
CA ARG A 65 12.50 -24.46 -23.61
C ARG A 65 13.53 -24.82 -22.55
N PHE A 66 14.79 -24.51 -22.85
CA PHE A 66 15.92 -24.63 -21.92
C PHE A 66 16.61 -23.29 -21.74
N ALA A 67 16.94 -22.95 -20.50
CA ALA A 67 17.79 -21.81 -20.14
C ALA A 67 19.21 -22.31 -19.88
N LEU A 68 20.17 -21.71 -20.58
CA LEU A 68 21.60 -21.92 -20.40
C LEU A 68 22.18 -20.77 -19.59
N ILE A 69 22.72 -21.08 -18.41
CA ILE A 69 23.23 -20.10 -17.44
C ILE A 69 24.75 -20.22 -17.40
N ASP A 70 25.45 -19.16 -17.81
CA ASP A 70 26.93 -19.08 -17.73
C ASP A 70 27.35 -18.72 -16.30
N ASN A 71 28.01 -19.66 -15.62
CA ASN A 71 28.43 -19.49 -14.22
C ASN A 71 29.82 -18.84 -14.08
N VAL A 72 30.46 -18.42 -15.18
CA VAL A 72 31.85 -17.93 -15.18
C VAL A 72 31.94 -16.49 -15.64
N SER A 73 31.27 -16.12 -16.74
CA SER A 73 31.38 -14.78 -17.32
C SER A 73 30.38 -13.77 -16.76
N GLY A 74 29.34 -14.23 -16.05
CA GLY A 74 28.22 -13.38 -15.63
C GLY A 74 27.35 -12.88 -16.79
N ALA A 75 27.49 -13.49 -17.98
CA ALA A 75 26.64 -13.20 -19.13
C ALA A 75 25.16 -13.51 -18.85
N ALA A 76 24.28 -12.81 -19.58
CA ALA A 76 22.85 -13.07 -19.53
C ALA A 76 22.50 -14.51 -19.96
N GLU A 77 21.44 -15.08 -19.37
CA GLU A 77 20.96 -16.42 -19.74
C GLU A 77 20.57 -16.50 -21.22
N ILE A 78 20.80 -17.67 -21.84
CA ILE A 78 20.44 -17.95 -23.23
C ILE A 78 19.27 -18.94 -23.24
N LEU A 79 18.13 -18.56 -23.85
CA LEU A 79 16.97 -19.43 -24.02
C LEU A 79 17.02 -20.15 -25.37
N VAL A 80 16.89 -21.47 -25.34
CA VAL A 80 17.04 -22.36 -26.51
C VAL A 80 15.85 -23.32 -26.63
N SER A 81 15.54 -23.75 -27.86
CA SER A 81 14.47 -24.71 -28.14
C SER A 81 14.90 -26.16 -27.89
N ALA A 82 13.95 -27.05 -27.61
CA ALA A 82 14.21 -28.47 -27.29
C ALA A 82 14.81 -29.31 -28.43
N ASP A 83 14.76 -28.81 -29.67
CA ASP A 83 15.38 -29.42 -30.86
C ASP A 83 16.79 -28.88 -31.16
N SER A 84 17.32 -28.00 -30.30
CA SER A 84 18.64 -27.40 -30.50
C SER A 84 19.80 -28.35 -30.14
N THR A 85 20.94 -28.10 -30.79
CA THR A 85 22.24 -28.71 -30.46
C THR A 85 23.15 -27.63 -29.90
N ILE A 86 23.68 -27.85 -28.69
CA ILE A 86 24.58 -26.90 -28.04
C ILE A 86 26.01 -27.43 -28.15
N ILE A 87 26.94 -26.60 -28.63
CA ILE A 87 28.34 -26.94 -28.85
C ILE A 87 29.16 -26.22 -27.79
N PHE A 88 29.64 -26.95 -26.79
CA PHE A 88 30.61 -26.47 -25.80
C PHE A 88 32.04 -26.65 -26.33
N SER A 89 33.03 -26.13 -25.59
CA SER A 89 34.43 -26.31 -26.01
C SER A 89 34.89 -27.78 -25.96
N ASP A 90 34.30 -28.59 -25.08
CA ASP A 90 34.68 -29.98 -24.77
C ASP A 90 33.63 -31.06 -25.13
N TYR A 91 32.35 -30.68 -25.28
CA TYR A 91 31.22 -31.56 -25.62
C TYR A 91 30.27 -30.92 -26.62
N THR A 92 29.42 -31.73 -27.25
CA THR A 92 28.14 -31.25 -27.80
C THR A 92 26.98 -31.85 -27.03
N LEU A 93 25.84 -31.15 -27.02
CA LEU A 93 24.65 -31.50 -26.27
C LEU A 93 23.46 -31.56 -27.22
N ASN A 94 22.82 -32.73 -27.30
CA ASN A 94 21.60 -32.97 -28.07
C ASN A 94 20.39 -32.97 -27.13
N LEU A 95 19.62 -31.88 -27.16
CA LEU A 95 18.43 -31.74 -26.30
C LEU A 95 17.25 -32.64 -26.73
N SER A 96 17.26 -33.13 -27.97
CA SER A 96 16.14 -33.91 -28.53
C SER A 96 16.13 -35.37 -28.09
N VAL A 97 17.27 -35.92 -27.65
CA VAL A 97 17.43 -37.35 -27.33
C VAL A 97 16.47 -37.81 -26.24
N ALA A 98 16.21 -36.99 -25.23
CA ALA A 98 15.27 -37.30 -24.17
C ALA A 98 13.81 -37.37 -24.66
N GLY A 99 13.42 -36.46 -25.56
CA GLY A 99 12.10 -36.51 -26.20
C GLY A 99 11.91 -37.77 -27.04
N LYS A 100 12.98 -38.29 -27.66
CA LYS A 100 12.96 -39.56 -28.41
C LYS A 100 12.94 -40.77 -27.47
N SER A 101 13.75 -40.79 -26.42
CA SER A 101 13.89 -41.95 -25.52
C SER A 101 12.59 -42.34 -24.82
N ILE A 102 11.75 -41.37 -24.48
CA ILE A 102 10.44 -41.62 -23.86
C ILE A 102 9.41 -42.23 -24.83
N THR A 103 9.72 -42.36 -26.12
CA THR A 103 8.81 -42.96 -27.12
C THR A 103 8.96 -44.48 -27.24
N ILE A 104 9.95 -45.08 -26.57
CA ILE A 104 10.16 -46.53 -26.50
C ILE A 104 10.13 -47.00 -25.04
N SER A 105 9.96 -48.31 -24.80
CA SER A 105 9.97 -48.85 -23.43
C SER A 105 11.35 -48.73 -22.79
N ASN A 106 11.40 -48.58 -21.46
CA ASN A 106 12.66 -48.51 -20.71
C ASN A 106 13.51 -49.78 -20.89
N GLU A 107 12.88 -50.95 -21.00
CA GLU A 107 13.55 -52.22 -21.32
C GLU A 107 14.26 -52.13 -22.68
N ARG A 108 13.59 -51.59 -23.70
CA ARG A 108 14.15 -51.45 -25.04
C ARG A 108 15.31 -50.44 -25.09
N LEU A 109 15.19 -49.35 -24.33
CA LEU A 109 16.23 -48.35 -24.19
C LEU A 109 17.49 -48.92 -23.51
N ARG A 110 17.30 -49.73 -22.45
CA ARG A 110 18.40 -50.43 -21.77
C ARG A 110 19.07 -51.46 -22.68
N GLN A 111 18.30 -52.28 -23.39
CA GLN A 111 18.85 -53.25 -24.36
C GLN A 111 19.69 -52.56 -25.45
N LEU A 112 19.26 -51.39 -25.94
CA LEU A 112 20.07 -50.61 -26.88
C LEU A 112 21.42 -50.22 -26.28
N ALA A 113 21.44 -49.70 -25.04
CA ALA A 113 22.67 -49.36 -24.34
C ALA A 113 23.56 -50.61 -24.06
N GLU A 114 22.96 -51.76 -23.77
CA GLU A 114 23.67 -53.03 -23.61
C GLU A 114 24.39 -53.46 -24.88
N LEU A 115 23.80 -53.24 -26.06
CA LEU A 115 24.47 -53.54 -27.34
C LEU A 115 25.72 -52.66 -27.56
N TYR A 116 25.70 -51.41 -27.10
CA TYR A 116 26.90 -50.57 -27.10
C TYR A 116 28.01 -51.17 -26.21
N VAL A 117 27.64 -51.68 -25.03
CA VAL A 117 28.58 -52.35 -24.14
C VAL A 117 29.09 -53.65 -24.77
N ALA A 118 28.21 -54.49 -25.29
CA ALA A 118 28.53 -55.81 -25.83
C ALA A 118 29.46 -55.74 -27.04
N PHE A 119 29.14 -54.89 -28.02
CA PHE A 119 29.88 -54.81 -29.29
C PHE A 119 31.06 -53.83 -29.25
N PHE A 120 31.05 -52.82 -28.39
CA PHE A 120 32.09 -51.78 -28.42
C PHE A 120 32.80 -51.58 -27.08
N ASN A 121 32.32 -52.19 -25.98
CA ASN A 121 32.78 -51.92 -24.62
C ASN A 121 32.92 -50.42 -24.34
N ARG A 122 31.90 -49.65 -24.71
CA ARG A 122 31.85 -48.20 -24.57
C ARG A 122 30.48 -47.75 -24.09
N ILE A 123 30.42 -46.60 -23.41
CA ILE A 123 29.15 -45.93 -23.17
C ILE A 123 28.62 -45.31 -24.47
N PRO A 124 27.30 -45.31 -24.71
CA PRO A 124 26.70 -44.62 -25.85
C PRO A 124 26.86 -43.10 -25.77
N ASP A 125 26.73 -42.44 -26.93
CA ASP A 125 26.57 -40.99 -27.06
C ASP A 125 25.13 -40.63 -27.44
N ALA A 126 24.72 -39.37 -27.22
CA ALA A 126 23.35 -38.92 -27.40
C ALA A 126 22.83 -39.04 -28.83
N ASP A 127 23.66 -38.73 -29.83
CA ASP A 127 23.29 -38.76 -31.26
C ASP A 127 23.12 -40.20 -31.75
N GLY A 128 24.01 -41.10 -31.33
CA GLY A 128 23.88 -42.52 -31.58
C GLY A 128 22.62 -43.10 -30.95
N MET A 129 22.34 -42.77 -29.69
CA MET A 129 21.08 -43.17 -29.05
C MET A 129 19.87 -42.63 -29.80
N ALA A 130 19.85 -41.33 -30.11
CA ALA A 130 18.76 -40.68 -30.84
C ALA A 130 18.48 -41.34 -32.18
N TYR A 131 19.54 -41.70 -32.93
CA TYR A 131 19.42 -42.41 -34.21
C TYR A 131 18.80 -43.79 -34.06
N TRP A 132 19.34 -44.63 -33.16
CA TRP A 132 18.85 -46.01 -32.99
C TRP A 132 17.45 -46.07 -32.40
N ILE A 133 17.10 -45.16 -31.50
CA ILE A 133 15.73 -45.02 -30.98
C ILE A 133 14.74 -44.79 -32.12
N GLU A 134 15.09 -43.97 -33.11
CA GLU A 134 14.23 -43.77 -34.28
C GLU A 134 14.11 -45.01 -35.15
N GLN A 135 15.20 -45.76 -35.35
CA GLN A 135 15.13 -47.04 -36.08
C GLN A 135 14.22 -48.05 -35.37
N ILE A 136 14.31 -48.13 -34.04
CA ILE A 136 13.44 -48.97 -33.21
C ILE A 136 11.97 -48.52 -33.34
N ARG A 137 11.70 -47.21 -33.27
CA ARG A 137 10.36 -46.63 -33.46
C ARG A 137 9.79 -46.94 -34.85
N ASN A 138 10.67 -47.04 -35.86
CA ASN A 138 10.31 -47.43 -37.22
C ASN A 138 10.17 -48.95 -37.41
N GLY A 139 10.21 -49.74 -36.31
CA GLY A 139 9.92 -51.18 -36.33
C GLY A 139 11.14 -52.10 -36.41
N MET A 140 12.36 -51.59 -36.25
CA MET A 140 13.58 -52.42 -36.27
C MET A 140 13.59 -53.44 -35.11
N SER A 141 13.74 -54.73 -35.45
CA SER A 141 13.79 -55.82 -34.47
C SER A 141 15.12 -55.86 -33.69
N ASN A 142 15.18 -56.65 -32.61
CA ASN A 142 16.41 -56.80 -31.82
C ASN A 142 17.54 -57.45 -32.63
N ASP A 143 17.22 -58.47 -33.43
CA ASP A 143 18.21 -59.15 -34.26
C ASP A 143 18.77 -58.22 -35.33
N GLN A 144 17.89 -57.44 -35.99
CA GLN A 144 18.32 -56.45 -36.98
C GLN A 144 19.19 -55.37 -36.38
N LEU A 145 18.86 -54.90 -35.17
CA LEU A 145 19.66 -53.91 -34.45
C LEU A 145 21.05 -54.45 -34.10
N ALA A 146 21.13 -55.65 -33.52
CA ALA A 146 22.39 -56.30 -33.19
C ALA A 146 23.26 -56.59 -34.45
N ASP A 147 22.64 -56.94 -35.59
CA ASP A 147 23.35 -57.13 -36.85
C ASP A 147 24.01 -55.82 -37.33
N GLN A 148 23.31 -54.70 -37.20
CA GLN A 148 23.86 -53.38 -37.54
C GLN A 148 25.02 -52.98 -36.62
N PHE A 149 24.94 -53.30 -35.31
CA PHE A 149 26.02 -53.06 -34.37
C PHE A 149 27.26 -53.89 -34.70
N TYR A 150 27.09 -55.16 -35.06
CA TYR A 150 28.20 -56.00 -35.51
C TYR A 150 28.86 -55.44 -36.78
N ASN A 151 28.05 -55.03 -37.77
CA ASN A 151 28.58 -54.42 -38.99
C ASN A 151 29.35 -53.12 -38.70
N ALA A 152 28.85 -52.29 -37.79
CA ALA A 152 29.55 -51.10 -37.33
C ALA A 152 30.87 -51.46 -36.61
N ALA A 153 30.88 -52.51 -35.79
CA ALA A 153 32.11 -52.96 -35.11
C ALA A 153 33.18 -53.40 -36.11
N VAL A 154 32.80 -54.15 -37.15
CA VAL A 154 33.72 -54.57 -38.22
C VAL A 154 34.27 -53.36 -39.01
N LEU A 155 33.49 -52.30 -39.19
CA LEU A 155 33.94 -51.08 -39.87
C LEU A 155 35.06 -50.35 -39.11
N TYR A 156 35.03 -50.41 -37.77
CA TYR A 156 36.03 -49.82 -36.88
C TYR A 156 36.91 -50.91 -36.24
N SER A 157 37.47 -51.78 -37.08
CA SER A 157 38.19 -52.98 -36.63
C SER A 157 39.40 -52.70 -35.74
N GLU A 158 40.12 -51.60 -35.98
CA GLU A 158 41.32 -51.23 -35.21
C GLU A 158 41.00 -50.88 -33.76
N GLN A 159 39.83 -50.28 -33.51
CA GLN A 159 39.43 -49.81 -32.19
C GLN A 159 38.59 -50.83 -31.43
N THR A 160 37.83 -51.67 -32.14
CA THR A 160 36.88 -52.61 -31.54
C THR A 160 37.42 -54.04 -31.46
N GLY A 161 38.45 -54.38 -32.25
CA GLY A 161 39.04 -55.72 -32.33
C GLY A 161 38.25 -56.71 -33.19
N TYR A 162 37.14 -56.30 -33.82
CA TYR A 162 36.38 -57.14 -34.74
C TYR A 162 36.99 -57.10 -36.13
N SER A 163 36.97 -58.22 -36.85
CA SER A 163 37.31 -58.22 -38.27
C SER A 163 36.36 -59.11 -39.05
N LYS A 164 36.20 -58.82 -40.35
CA LYS A 164 35.35 -59.60 -41.25
C LYS A 164 35.74 -61.08 -41.31
N ASN A 165 37.03 -61.37 -41.07
CA ASN A 165 37.61 -62.70 -41.15
C ASN A 165 37.96 -63.30 -39.78
N MET A 166 37.48 -62.72 -38.66
CA MET A 166 37.77 -63.24 -37.33
C MET A 166 37.14 -64.62 -37.11
N SER A 167 37.79 -65.47 -36.31
CA SER A 167 37.22 -66.78 -35.95
C SER A 167 35.99 -66.62 -35.06
N ASN A 168 35.09 -67.61 -35.07
CA ASN A 168 33.96 -67.65 -34.14
C ASN A 168 34.44 -67.66 -32.68
N ALA A 169 35.57 -68.31 -32.39
CA ALA A 169 36.15 -68.35 -31.05
C ALA A 169 36.63 -66.96 -30.58
N ASP A 170 37.29 -66.20 -31.46
CA ASP A 170 37.73 -64.84 -31.12
C ASP A 170 36.55 -63.89 -30.94
N PHE A 171 35.49 -64.06 -31.75
CA PHE A 171 34.25 -63.30 -31.60
C PHE A 171 33.61 -63.54 -30.24
N VAL A 172 33.45 -64.81 -29.84
CA VAL A 172 32.89 -65.19 -28.54
C VAL A 172 33.74 -64.63 -27.39
N LYS A 173 35.07 -64.69 -27.48
CA LYS A 173 35.99 -64.15 -26.46
C LYS A 173 35.83 -62.64 -26.25
N ILE A 174 35.61 -61.86 -27.32
CA ILE A 174 35.35 -60.42 -27.20
C ILE A 174 34.02 -60.16 -26.49
N ILE A 175 32.94 -60.87 -26.88
CA ILE A 175 31.63 -60.69 -26.24
C ILE A 175 31.67 -61.09 -24.77
N TYR A 176 32.34 -62.19 -24.42
CA TYR A 176 32.53 -62.61 -23.02
C TYR A 176 33.26 -61.55 -22.19
N LYS A 177 34.33 -60.97 -22.74
CA LYS A 177 35.05 -59.88 -22.08
C LYS A 177 34.14 -58.69 -21.83
N ASN A 178 33.35 -58.31 -22.82
CA ASN A 178 32.56 -57.07 -22.79
C ASN A 178 31.29 -57.19 -21.94
N VAL A 179 30.55 -58.29 -22.11
CA VAL A 179 29.26 -58.56 -21.45
C VAL A 179 29.45 -59.13 -20.05
N LEU A 180 30.38 -60.08 -19.88
CA LEU A 180 30.58 -60.76 -18.60
C LEU A 180 31.75 -60.19 -17.78
N GLY A 181 32.50 -59.22 -18.32
CA GLY A 181 33.69 -58.66 -17.64
C GLY A 181 34.84 -59.67 -17.47
N ARG A 182 34.77 -60.83 -18.13
CA ARG A 182 35.68 -61.95 -17.93
C ARG A 182 36.92 -61.79 -18.80
N SER A 183 38.06 -61.48 -18.19
CA SER A 183 39.34 -61.26 -18.88
C SER A 183 40.53 -61.70 -18.02
N GLY A 184 41.70 -61.93 -18.62
CA GLY A 184 42.88 -62.41 -17.90
C GLY A 184 42.59 -63.76 -17.20
N PRO A 185 42.89 -63.93 -15.90
CA PRO A 185 42.65 -65.18 -15.17
C PRO A 185 41.19 -65.66 -15.11
N SER A 186 40.22 -64.75 -15.36
CA SER A 186 38.79 -65.09 -15.38
C SER A 186 38.23 -65.27 -16.80
N ALA A 187 39.08 -65.21 -17.85
CA ALA A 187 38.69 -65.42 -19.24
C ALA A 187 37.99 -66.79 -19.43
N PRO A 188 37.07 -66.90 -20.40
CA PRO A 188 36.36 -68.16 -20.63
C PRO A 188 37.31 -69.27 -21.05
N GLY A 189 37.10 -70.47 -20.50
CA GLY A 189 37.82 -71.68 -20.90
C GLY A 189 37.41 -72.14 -22.30
N ASP A 190 38.23 -72.99 -22.93
CA ASP A 190 37.98 -73.47 -24.30
C ASP A 190 36.65 -74.24 -24.43
N ASP A 191 36.17 -74.89 -23.37
CA ASP A 191 34.86 -75.57 -23.35
C ASP A 191 33.68 -74.58 -23.37
N GLU A 192 33.79 -73.47 -22.64
CA GLU A 192 32.78 -72.40 -22.62
C GLU A 192 32.72 -71.70 -23.97
N VAL A 193 33.88 -71.38 -24.55
CA VAL A 193 33.97 -70.81 -25.91
C VAL A 193 33.44 -71.81 -26.94
N GLY A 194 33.79 -73.10 -26.81
CA GLY A 194 33.40 -74.16 -27.72
C GLY A 194 31.89 -74.41 -27.80
N TYR A 195 31.16 -74.25 -26.69
CA TYR A 195 29.68 -74.32 -26.70
C TYR A 195 29.08 -73.28 -27.65
N TRP A 196 29.51 -72.03 -27.53
CA TRP A 196 28.99 -70.92 -28.33
C TRP A 196 29.45 -70.95 -29.79
N VAL A 197 30.66 -71.46 -30.04
CA VAL A 197 31.14 -71.71 -31.41
C VAL A 197 30.24 -72.73 -32.13
N LYS A 198 29.83 -73.81 -31.45
CA LYS A 198 28.91 -74.81 -32.02
C LYS A 198 27.53 -74.23 -32.34
N GLU A 199 27.01 -73.34 -31.49
CA GLU A 199 25.74 -72.65 -31.78
C GLU A 199 25.83 -71.82 -33.08
N LEU A 200 26.94 -71.10 -33.30
CA LEU A 200 27.16 -70.36 -34.55
C LEU A 200 27.31 -71.30 -35.76
N GLU A 201 28.02 -72.42 -35.60
CA GLU A 201 28.18 -73.44 -36.64
C GLU A 201 26.85 -74.14 -36.98
N SER A 202 25.91 -74.21 -36.03
CA SER A 202 24.55 -74.73 -36.25
C SER A 202 23.65 -73.80 -37.09
N GLY A 203 24.14 -72.63 -37.49
CA GLY A 203 23.41 -71.65 -38.30
C GLY A 203 22.74 -70.53 -37.50
N LYS A 204 22.99 -70.42 -36.19
CA LYS A 204 22.56 -69.24 -35.41
C LYS A 204 23.35 -68.01 -35.84
N THR A 205 22.68 -66.85 -35.87
CA THR A 205 23.35 -65.59 -36.19
C THR A 205 24.17 -65.09 -34.99
N LYS A 206 25.21 -64.28 -35.28
CA LYS A 206 26.00 -63.59 -34.25
C LYS A 206 25.13 -62.71 -33.36
N SER A 207 24.07 -62.13 -33.92
CA SER A 207 23.08 -61.31 -33.21
C SER A 207 22.23 -62.10 -32.24
N PHE A 208 21.70 -63.26 -32.67
CA PHE A 208 20.99 -64.18 -31.77
C PHE A 208 21.86 -64.58 -30.58
N LEU A 209 23.14 -64.87 -30.85
CA LEU A 209 24.09 -65.27 -29.82
C LEU A 209 24.34 -64.15 -28.79
N VAL A 210 24.61 -62.93 -29.23
CA VAL A 210 24.86 -61.79 -28.31
C VAL A 210 23.65 -61.49 -27.44
N LEU A 211 22.45 -61.48 -28.03
CA LEU A 211 21.20 -61.27 -27.27
C LEU A 211 20.97 -62.40 -26.26
N THR A 212 21.27 -63.65 -26.63
CA THR A 212 21.17 -64.79 -25.71
C THR A 212 22.18 -64.67 -24.56
N MET A 213 23.41 -64.24 -24.84
CA MET A 213 24.43 -64.02 -23.80
C MET A 213 24.05 -62.90 -22.84
N LEU A 214 23.50 -61.79 -23.34
CA LEU A 214 22.99 -60.69 -22.51
C LEU A 214 21.86 -61.18 -21.59
N ASN A 215 20.87 -61.89 -22.15
CA ASN A 215 19.78 -62.48 -21.38
C ASN A 215 20.30 -63.44 -20.30
N SER A 216 21.28 -64.28 -20.63
CA SER A 216 21.93 -65.18 -19.68
C SER A 216 22.69 -64.43 -18.58
N ALA A 217 23.38 -63.33 -18.91
CA ALA A 217 24.09 -62.52 -17.92
C ALA A 217 23.13 -61.98 -16.83
N HIS A 218 21.93 -61.56 -17.24
CA HIS A 218 20.87 -61.09 -16.33
C HIS A 218 20.35 -62.18 -15.38
N THR A 219 20.46 -63.47 -15.73
CA THR A 219 20.02 -64.57 -14.85
C THR A 219 20.87 -64.76 -13.60
N PHE A 220 22.10 -64.22 -13.57
CA PHE A 220 22.98 -64.29 -12.40
C PHE A 220 22.59 -63.28 -11.29
N LYS A 221 21.51 -62.50 -11.47
CA LYS A 221 21.11 -61.47 -10.50
C LYS A 221 20.76 -62.11 -9.16
N GLY A 222 21.47 -61.69 -8.11
CA GLY A 222 21.34 -62.26 -6.76
C GLY A 222 22.17 -63.51 -6.49
N ASP A 223 22.94 -64.01 -7.46
CA ASP A 223 23.88 -65.11 -7.27
C ASP A 223 25.11 -64.67 -6.43
N ALA A 224 25.54 -65.50 -5.48
CA ALA A 224 26.63 -65.17 -4.57
C ALA A 224 28.02 -65.12 -5.24
N THR A 225 28.21 -65.85 -6.34
CA THR A 225 29.49 -65.95 -7.06
C THR A 225 29.51 -65.04 -8.28
N TRP A 226 28.38 -64.92 -8.98
CA TRP A 226 28.27 -64.28 -10.29
C TRP A 226 27.33 -63.06 -10.31
N GLY A 227 26.71 -62.69 -9.19
CA GLY A 227 25.81 -61.53 -9.10
C GLY A 227 26.46 -60.19 -9.43
N TRP A 228 27.80 -60.11 -9.39
CA TRP A 228 28.56 -58.94 -9.83
C TRP A 228 28.48 -58.71 -11.35
N VAL A 229 28.24 -59.76 -12.15
CA VAL A 229 28.20 -59.68 -13.62
C VAL A 229 27.03 -58.81 -14.12
N PRO A 230 25.76 -59.12 -13.79
CA PRO A 230 24.65 -58.26 -14.19
C PRO A 230 24.73 -56.89 -13.51
N GLN A 231 25.28 -56.79 -12.30
CA GLN A 231 25.48 -55.49 -11.64
C GLN A 231 26.49 -54.60 -12.41
N LEU A 232 27.60 -55.17 -12.89
CA LEU A 232 28.56 -54.44 -13.72
C LEU A 232 27.92 -53.97 -15.04
N LEU A 233 27.13 -54.84 -15.67
CA LEU A 233 26.40 -54.50 -16.90
C LEU A 233 25.37 -53.39 -16.65
N ASP A 234 24.54 -53.53 -15.60
CA ASP A 234 23.57 -52.52 -15.16
C ASP A 234 24.28 -51.17 -14.91
N ASN A 235 25.41 -51.16 -14.18
CA ASN A 235 26.18 -49.94 -13.93
C ASN A 235 26.72 -49.29 -15.21
N LYS A 236 27.20 -50.09 -16.19
CA LYS A 236 27.67 -49.56 -17.49
C LYS A 236 26.53 -48.95 -18.29
N VAL A 237 25.37 -49.60 -18.29
CA VAL A 237 24.14 -49.09 -18.91
C VAL A 237 23.68 -47.80 -18.24
N ASP A 238 23.68 -47.75 -16.90
CA ASP A 238 23.22 -46.60 -16.13
C ASP A 238 24.09 -45.37 -16.36
N VAL A 239 25.42 -45.51 -16.31
CA VAL A 239 26.34 -44.42 -16.65
C VAL A 239 26.19 -44.00 -18.12
N GLY A 240 25.95 -44.97 -19.01
CA GLY A 240 25.71 -44.71 -20.42
C GLY A 240 24.44 -43.91 -20.68
N LEU A 241 23.33 -44.26 -20.05
CA LEU A 241 22.06 -43.53 -20.15
C LEU A 241 22.13 -42.17 -19.45
N LEU A 242 22.88 -42.07 -18.36
CA LEU A 242 23.16 -40.77 -17.73
C LEU A 242 23.89 -39.85 -18.70
N PHE A 243 24.99 -40.31 -19.31
CA PHE A 243 25.76 -39.50 -20.25
C PHE A 243 24.96 -39.12 -21.51
N SER A 244 24.36 -40.12 -22.16
CA SER A 244 23.76 -39.96 -23.50
C SER A 244 22.31 -39.47 -23.48
N VAL A 245 21.50 -39.83 -22.49
CA VAL A 245 20.05 -39.55 -22.50
C VAL A 245 19.68 -38.48 -21.47
N GLN A 246 20.12 -38.64 -20.22
CA GLN A 246 19.78 -37.70 -19.15
C GLN A 246 20.55 -36.38 -19.33
N GLN A 247 21.85 -36.47 -19.60
CA GLN A 247 22.70 -35.30 -19.84
C GLN A 247 22.72 -34.88 -21.31
N GLY A 248 22.37 -35.78 -22.24
CA GLY A 248 22.30 -35.48 -23.69
C GLY A 248 23.66 -35.26 -24.36
N LEU A 249 24.75 -35.78 -23.81
CA LEU A 249 26.11 -35.45 -24.25
C LEU A 249 26.59 -36.30 -25.43
N ASN A 250 27.38 -35.67 -26.28
CA ASN A 250 28.24 -36.30 -27.27
C ASN A 250 29.67 -35.76 -27.14
N PHE A 251 30.64 -36.58 -27.50
CA PHE A 251 31.99 -36.11 -27.77
C PHE A 251 32.03 -35.36 -29.12
N LYS A 252 33.06 -34.53 -29.34
CA LYS A 252 33.08 -33.64 -30.52
C LYS A 252 33.39 -34.37 -31.82
N THR A 253 34.03 -35.54 -31.72
CA THR A 253 34.41 -36.36 -32.87
C THR A 253 34.04 -37.83 -32.66
N PRO A 254 33.81 -38.59 -33.75
CA PRO A 254 33.59 -40.04 -33.67
C PRO A 254 34.74 -40.79 -32.98
N GLU A 255 35.98 -40.38 -33.22
CA GLU A 255 37.19 -41.00 -32.64
C GLU A 255 37.24 -40.79 -31.12
N GLU A 256 36.89 -39.59 -30.64
CA GLU A 256 36.75 -39.32 -29.20
C GLU A 256 35.59 -40.12 -28.60
N SER A 257 34.48 -40.29 -29.32
CA SER A 257 33.34 -41.07 -28.84
C SER A 257 33.68 -42.56 -28.62
N ILE A 258 34.59 -43.09 -29.42
CA ILE A 258 35.11 -44.44 -29.24
C ILE A 258 36.10 -44.46 -28.07
N THR A 259 37.16 -43.66 -28.15
CA THR A 259 38.29 -43.73 -27.20
C THR A 259 37.91 -43.30 -25.79
N ARG A 260 37.22 -42.17 -25.62
CA ARG A 260 36.79 -41.67 -24.31
C ARG A 260 35.59 -42.45 -23.77
N GLY A 261 34.66 -42.86 -24.64
CA GLY A 261 33.52 -43.70 -24.26
C GLY A 261 33.97 -45.06 -23.68
N SER A 262 34.98 -45.69 -24.29
CA SER A 262 35.57 -46.93 -23.77
C SER A 262 36.40 -46.70 -22.50
N ALA A 263 37.10 -45.57 -22.39
CA ALA A 263 37.82 -45.21 -21.17
C ALA A 263 36.88 -45.08 -19.97
N ILE A 264 35.73 -44.39 -20.14
CA ILE A 264 34.71 -44.27 -19.08
C ILE A 264 34.14 -45.65 -18.73
N ALA A 265 33.78 -46.47 -19.72
CA ALA A 265 33.26 -47.82 -19.49
C ALA A 265 34.26 -48.74 -18.76
N SER A 266 35.57 -48.53 -18.94
CA SER A 266 36.61 -49.30 -18.26
C SER A 266 36.81 -48.95 -16.78
N LEU A 267 36.35 -47.77 -16.35
CA LEU A 267 36.42 -47.31 -14.96
C LEU A 267 35.20 -47.76 -14.12
N ILE A 268 34.21 -48.40 -14.74
CA ILE A 268 32.99 -48.85 -14.09
C ILE A 268 33.25 -50.22 -13.46
N GLU A 269 33.00 -50.30 -12.15
CA GLU A 269 33.11 -51.52 -11.36
C GLU A 269 31.71 -51.93 -10.89
N ALA A 270 31.51 -53.22 -10.55
CA ALA A 270 30.21 -53.71 -10.10
C ALA A 270 29.74 -53.00 -8.81
N GLY A 271 30.67 -52.61 -7.93
CA GLY A 271 30.37 -51.94 -6.68
C GLY A 271 30.46 -50.41 -6.70
N ASP A 272 30.98 -49.80 -7.77
CA ASP A 272 31.28 -48.36 -7.79
C ASP A 272 31.30 -47.78 -9.22
N THR A 273 30.55 -46.68 -9.41
CA THR A 273 30.51 -45.89 -10.65
C THR A 273 31.18 -44.52 -10.51
N SER A 274 31.62 -44.14 -9.31
CA SER A 274 32.08 -42.78 -8.97
C SER A 274 33.27 -42.33 -9.82
N LYS A 275 34.22 -43.25 -10.08
CA LYS A 275 35.37 -42.98 -10.95
C LYS A 275 34.92 -42.62 -12.38
N ALA A 276 33.96 -43.37 -12.92
CA ALA A 276 33.43 -43.13 -14.26
C ALA A 276 32.63 -41.81 -14.32
N LEU A 277 31.78 -41.54 -13.32
CA LEU A 277 31.00 -40.29 -13.24
C LEU A 277 31.91 -39.05 -13.13
N SER A 278 33.05 -39.15 -12.44
CA SER A 278 34.03 -38.05 -12.36
C SER A 278 34.63 -37.67 -13.73
N GLN A 279 34.63 -38.60 -14.70
CA GLN A 279 35.13 -38.36 -16.06
C GLN A 279 34.12 -37.69 -16.99
N VAL A 280 32.83 -37.64 -16.63
CA VAL A 280 31.78 -36.98 -17.42
C VAL A 280 31.98 -35.46 -17.44
N LYS A 281 32.64 -34.88 -16.42
CA LYS A 281 33.02 -33.45 -16.34
C LYS A 281 31.83 -32.50 -16.53
N VAL A 282 30.79 -32.68 -15.73
CA VAL A 282 29.65 -31.76 -15.64
C VAL A 282 29.45 -31.33 -14.19
N ARG A 283 29.04 -30.07 -13.98
CA ARG A 283 28.80 -29.51 -12.65
C ARG A 283 27.48 -29.97 -12.05
N ASP A 284 26.46 -30.11 -12.89
CA ASP A 284 25.08 -30.45 -12.58
C ASP A 284 24.80 -31.90 -13.00
N ILE A 285 25.50 -32.86 -12.40
CA ILE A 285 25.33 -34.30 -12.72
C ILE A 285 23.89 -34.80 -12.49
N GLU A 286 23.12 -34.12 -11.64
CA GLU A 286 21.69 -34.40 -11.38
C GLU A 286 20.74 -33.82 -12.43
N PHE A 287 21.24 -33.04 -13.40
CA PHE A 287 20.45 -32.57 -14.53
C PHE A 287 19.95 -33.78 -15.35
N ASP A 288 18.64 -33.82 -15.60
CA ASP A 288 18.00 -34.92 -16.30
C ASP A 288 16.99 -34.37 -17.31
N LEU A 289 17.35 -34.44 -18.59
CA LEU A 289 16.48 -34.05 -19.71
C LEU A 289 15.17 -34.84 -19.75
N THR A 290 15.12 -36.03 -19.13
CA THR A 290 13.92 -36.87 -19.05
C THR A 290 13.04 -36.57 -17.84
N ALA A 291 13.54 -35.76 -16.90
CA ALA A 291 12.79 -35.40 -15.71
C ALA A 291 11.55 -34.56 -16.07
N SER A 292 10.48 -34.80 -15.34
CA SER A 292 9.26 -34.00 -15.41
C SER A 292 8.69 -33.83 -14.02
N VAL A 293 8.21 -32.63 -13.71
CA VAL A 293 7.43 -32.34 -12.50
C VAL A 293 6.18 -31.58 -12.93
N THR A 294 5.04 -31.88 -12.32
CA THR A 294 3.77 -31.20 -12.56
C THR A 294 3.08 -30.95 -11.23
N LEU A 295 2.64 -29.71 -11.01
CA LEU A 295 1.91 -29.31 -9.82
C LEU A 295 0.41 -29.58 -9.93
N LEU A 296 -0.17 -30.04 -8.81
CA LEU A 296 -1.61 -30.21 -8.63
C LEU A 296 -2.01 -29.62 -7.26
N PRO A 297 -3.03 -28.74 -7.19
CA PRO A 297 -3.82 -28.17 -8.29
C PRO A 297 -3.08 -27.07 -9.10
N GLN A 298 -3.49 -26.88 -10.36
CA GLN A 298 -2.89 -25.94 -11.32
C GLN A 298 -3.27 -24.46 -11.10
N SER A 299 -4.37 -24.20 -10.37
CA SER A 299 -4.79 -22.86 -9.96
C SER A 299 -5.73 -22.95 -8.77
N THR A 300 -5.56 -22.09 -7.77
CA THR A 300 -6.42 -22.07 -6.57
C THR A 300 -6.73 -20.64 -6.14
N GLN A 301 -7.91 -20.42 -5.59
CA GLN A 301 -8.27 -19.18 -4.88
C GLN A 301 -8.40 -19.49 -3.38
N VAL A 302 -7.79 -18.66 -2.53
CA VAL A 302 -7.82 -18.81 -1.07
C VAL A 302 -8.03 -17.44 -0.41
N LYS A 303 -8.60 -17.39 0.79
CA LYS A 303 -8.69 -16.12 1.55
C LYS A 303 -7.42 -15.89 2.38
N ALA A 304 -7.05 -14.64 2.60
CA ALA A 304 -6.06 -14.28 3.60
C ALA A 304 -6.50 -14.80 4.98
N GLY A 305 -5.55 -15.36 5.74
CA GLY A 305 -5.80 -16.01 7.02
C GLY A 305 -6.53 -17.36 6.95
N ALA A 306 -6.75 -17.92 5.76
CA ALA A 306 -7.30 -19.27 5.62
C ALA A 306 -6.31 -20.35 6.11
N THR A 307 -6.84 -21.55 6.37
CA THR A 307 -6.03 -22.73 6.69
C THR A 307 -5.11 -23.10 5.52
N ALA A 308 -3.96 -23.72 5.84
CA ALA A 308 -3.00 -24.16 4.86
C ALA A 308 -3.63 -25.08 3.79
N ILE A 309 -3.22 -24.89 2.53
CA ILE A 309 -3.65 -25.73 1.42
C ILE A 309 -2.53 -26.66 0.98
N GLU A 310 -2.90 -27.88 0.62
CA GLU A 310 -1.98 -28.92 0.18
C GLU A 310 -1.66 -28.78 -1.32
N ILE A 311 -0.38 -28.82 -1.67
CA ILE A 311 0.09 -28.84 -3.06
C ILE A 311 0.96 -30.07 -3.27
N LYS A 312 0.61 -30.86 -4.28
CA LYS A 312 1.28 -32.11 -4.62
C LYS A 312 1.98 -32.01 -5.97
N THR A 313 3.00 -32.83 -6.13
CA THR A 313 3.67 -33.06 -7.41
C THR A 313 3.32 -34.42 -7.99
N SER A 314 3.24 -34.48 -9.31
CA SER A 314 3.45 -35.71 -10.08
C SER A 314 4.80 -35.59 -10.76
N ARG A 315 5.65 -36.63 -10.68
CA ARG A 315 7.03 -36.55 -11.16
C ARG A 315 7.52 -37.79 -11.89
N LYS A 316 8.55 -37.60 -12.71
CA LYS A 316 9.39 -38.64 -13.32
C LYS A 316 10.85 -38.21 -13.16
N GLY A 317 11.72 -39.13 -12.75
CA GLY A 317 13.14 -38.87 -12.45
C GLY A 317 13.49 -39.12 -10.97
N THR A 318 14.77 -39.31 -10.68
CA THR A 318 15.30 -39.61 -9.34
C THR A 318 16.02 -38.37 -8.79
N GLY A 319 15.47 -37.72 -7.76
CA GLY A 319 16.05 -36.51 -7.17
C GLY A 319 15.16 -35.91 -6.08
N VAL A 320 15.65 -34.90 -5.35
CA VAL A 320 14.88 -34.17 -4.33
C VAL A 320 14.18 -32.98 -4.99
N ILE A 321 12.88 -32.80 -4.73
CA ILE A 321 12.19 -31.60 -5.20
C ILE A 321 12.52 -30.44 -4.25
N THR A 322 12.87 -29.30 -4.85
CA THR A 322 12.99 -28.03 -4.13
C THR A 322 11.80 -27.13 -4.44
N TRP A 323 11.32 -26.42 -3.41
CA TRP A 323 10.15 -25.55 -3.47
C TRP A 323 10.56 -24.09 -3.31
N SER A 324 9.86 -23.19 -4.00
CA SER A 324 10.07 -21.74 -3.86
C SER A 324 8.77 -20.97 -4.02
N LEU A 325 8.72 -19.82 -3.37
CA LEU A 325 7.58 -18.89 -3.38
C LEU A 325 8.03 -17.57 -4.00
N SER A 326 7.22 -16.97 -4.88
CA SER A 326 7.59 -15.71 -5.55
C SER A 326 7.58 -14.49 -4.62
N ASN A 327 6.86 -14.55 -3.50
CA ASN A 327 6.80 -13.49 -2.50
C ASN A 327 6.46 -14.05 -1.11
N GLU A 328 7.43 -14.05 -0.21
CA GLU A 328 7.32 -14.56 1.16
C GLU A 328 6.43 -13.71 2.08
N THR A 329 6.11 -12.46 1.71
CA THR A 329 5.18 -11.64 2.48
C THR A 329 3.72 -12.07 2.31
N LEU A 330 3.41 -12.85 1.28
CA LEU A 330 2.05 -13.29 0.96
C LEU A 330 1.70 -14.67 1.53
N GLY A 331 2.65 -15.35 2.18
CA GLY A 331 2.43 -16.62 2.86
C GLY A 331 3.72 -17.39 3.09
N THR A 332 3.61 -18.56 3.70
CA THR A 332 4.73 -19.45 3.99
C THR A 332 4.53 -20.83 3.38
N LEU A 333 5.64 -21.56 3.17
CA LEU A 333 5.65 -22.93 2.72
C LEU A 333 6.17 -23.83 3.84
N ASP A 334 5.37 -24.82 4.24
CA ASP A 334 5.79 -25.86 5.18
C ASP A 334 5.96 -27.18 4.43
N GLN A 335 7.22 -27.62 4.29
CA GLN A 335 7.57 -28.85 3.59
C GLN A 335 7.44 -30.05 4.53
N ILE A 336 6.65 -31.06 4.12
CA ILE A 336 6.51 -32.31 4.89
C ILE A 336 7.37 -33.42 4.28
N ASN A 337 7.46 -33.49 2.95
CA ASN A 337 8.29 -34.48 2.24
C ASN A 337 8.76 -33.92 0.89
N GLY A 338 9.51 -34.72 0.12
CA GLY A 338 9.98 -34.31 -1.21
C GLY A 338 8.84 -33.95 -2.18
N ASP A 339 7.72 -34.66 -2.16
CA ASP A 339 6.71 -34.58 -3.23
C ASP A 339 5.51 -33.67 -2.92
N GLN A 340 5.50 -33.04 -1.75
CA GLN A 340 4.38 -32.27 -1.23
C GLN A 340 4.81 -31.08 -0.36
N VAL A 341 4.07 -29.98 -0.47
CA VAL A 341 4.21 -28.78 0.38
C VAL A 341 2.84 -28.25 0.81
N TYR A 342 2.78 -27.59 1.96
CA TYR A 342 1.61 -26.82 2.39
C TYR A 342 1.87 -25.34 2.23
N PHE A 343 0.93 -24.64 1.61
CA PHE A 343 0.95 -23.18 1.52
C PHE A 343 -0.03 -22.57 2.52
N THR A 344 0.49 -21.74 3.43
CA THR A 344 -0.29 -20.97 4.41
C THR A 344 -0.37 -19.51 3.97
N PRO A 345 -1.55 -18.98 3.58
CA PRO A 345 -1.70 -17.59 3.17
C PRO A 345 -1.38 -16.61 4.31
N ALA A 346 -0.89 -15.41 3.96
CA ALA A 346 -0.72 -14.32 4.93
C ALA A 346 -2.02 -14.03 5.69
N ALA A 347 -1.90 -13.66 6.97
CA ALA A 347 -3.04 -13.43 7.86
C ALA A 347 -3.99 -12.31 7.37
N SER A 348 -3.45 -11.32 6.66
CA SER A 348 -4.20 -10.23 6.06
C SER A 348 -3.46 -9.66 4.85
N ILE A 349 -4.20 -9.22 3.84
CA ILE A 349 -3.68 -8.52 2.66
C ILE A 349 -4.55 -7.30 2.39
N ALA A 350 -3.96 -6.23 1.83
CA ALA A 350 -4.67 -4.98 1.54
C ALA A 350 -5.62 -5.10 0.33
N GLU A 351 -5.28 -5.98 -0.61
CA GLU A 351 -6.01 -6.22 -1.85
C GLU A 351 -5.80 -7.67 -2.32
N ASP A 352 -6.58 -8.11 -3.30
CA ASP A 352 -6.44 -9.45 -3.87
C ASP A 352 -5.11 -9.54 -4.63
N LEU A 353 -4.24 -10.48 -4.24
CA LEU A 353 -2.89 -10.62 -4.77
C LEU A 353 -2.62 -12.05 -5.21
N SER A 354 -1.79 -12.22 -6.23
CA SER A 354 -1.37 -13.55 -6.70
C SER A 354 0.04 -13.88 -6.22
N VAL A 355 0.24 -15.12 -5.79
CA VAL A 355 1.56 -15.67 -5.46
C VAL A 355 1.84 -16.90 -6.32
N THR A 356 3.08 -17.08 -6.75
CA THR A 356 3.51 -18.22 -7.58
C THR A 356 4.32 -19.19 -6.73
N ILE A 357 3.96 -20.46 -6.77
CA ILE A 357 4.71 -21.56 -6.14
C ILE A 357 5.36 -22.37 -7.25
N THR A 358 6.66 -22.67 -7.09
CA THR A 358 7.46 -23.41 -8.08
C THR A 358 8.13 -24.61 -7.44
N ALA A 359 7.95 -25.79 -8.04
CA ALA A 359 8.67 -27.02 -7.73
C ALA A 359 9.75 -27.29 -8.78
N ARG A 360 10.95 -27.71 -8.36
CA ARG A 360 12.07 -28.06 -9.25
C ARG A 360 12.61 -29.47 -8.98
N LEU A 361 12.88 -30.23 -10.03
CA LEU A 361 13.44 -31.60 -9.99
C LEU A 361 14.41 -31.83 -11.16
N GLY A 362 15.70 -32.06 -10.90
CA GLY A 362 16.66 -32.47 -11.93
C GLY A 362 16.73 -31.53 -13.14
N GLY A 363 16.54 -30.22 -12.92
CA GLY A 363 16.47 -29.22 -14.00
C GLY A 363 15.06 -29.00 -14.58
N ALA A 364 14.07 -29.86 -14.31
CA ALA A 364 12.66 -29.61 -14.64
C ALA A 364 12.00 -28.69 -13.61
N SER A 365 11.10 -27.80 -14.06
CA SER A 365 10.32 -26.93 -13.18
C SER A 365 8.84 -26.90 -13.57
N SER A 366 7.98 -26.73 -12.57
CA SER A 366 6.54 -26.47 -12.74
C SER A 366 6.11 -25.42 -11.73
N SER A 367 5.24 -24.51 -12.17
CA SER A 367 4.71 -23.43 -11.32
C SER A 367 3.18 -23.41 -11.33
N THR A 368 2.59 -22.97 -10.22
CA THR A 368 1.14 -22.75 -10.06
C THR A 368 0.90 -21.37 -9.44
N GLN A 369 -0.15 -20.67 -9.87
CA GLN A 369 -0.55 -19.39 -9.28
C GLN A 369 -1.71 -19.58 -8.31
N ILE A 370 -1.60 -18.95 -7.15
CA ILE A 370 -2.65 -18.87 -6.14
C ILE A 370 -3.11 -17.43 -6.02
N LEU A 371 -4.41 -17.20 -6.25
CA LEU A 371 -5.03 -15.91 -5.94
C LEU A 371 -5.43 -15.89 -4.47
N ILE A 372 -4.82 -15.01 -3.70
CA ILE A 372 -5.18 -14.74 -2.32
C ILE A 372 -6.20 -13.59 -2.33
N GLN A 373 -7.43 -13.90 -1.93
CA GLN A 373 -8.51 -12.95 -1.76
C GLN A 373 -8.44 -12.31 -0.37
N ARG A 374 -8.68 -11.01 -0.31
CA ARG A 374 -8.78 -10.32 0.98
C ARG A 374 -9.93 -10.89 1.82
N GLY A 375 -9.69 -11.04 3.12
CA GLY A 375 -10.73 -11.34 4.10
C GLY A 375 -11.57 -10.12 4.47
N ALA A 376 -12.65 -10.33 5.22
CA ALA A 376 -13.41 -9.24 5.84
C ALA A 376 -12.50 -8.46 6.80
N GLY A 377 -12.53 -7.13 6.71
CA GLY A 377 -11.58 -6.31 7.45
C GLY A 377 -11.72 -4.83 7.20
N ILE A 378 -11.02 -4.08 8.03
CA ILE A 378 -10.85 -2.64 7.93
C ILE A 378 -9.50 -2.40 7.29
N SER A 379 -9.49 -1.65 6.21
CA SER A 379 -8.27 -1.12 5.62
C SER A 379 -8.41 0.37 5.49
N LEU A 380 -7.28 1.05 5.52
CA LEU A 380 -7.22 2.43 5.11
C LEU A 380 -7.73 2.51 3.66
N LEU A 381 -8.84 3.22 3.44
CA LEU A 381 -9.27 3.51 2.08
C LEU A 381 -8.49 4.69 1.55
N ALA A 382 -8.26 5.73 2.34
CA ALA A 382 -7.56 6.94 1.94
C ALA A 382 -7.21 7.79 3.19
N GLY A 383 -6.04 8.43 3.23
CA GLY A 383 -5.65 9.29 4.35
C GLY A 383 -4.46 8.74 5.14
N LEU A 384 -3.81 9.57 5.96
CA LEU A 384 -2.82 9.10 6.94
C LEU A 384 -3.19 9.66 8.31
N GLU A 385 -3.16 8.81 9.33
CA GLU A 385 -3.36 9.17 10.74
C GLU A 385 -2.11 9.89 11.29
N LEU A 386 -1.85 11.13 10.86
CA LEU A 386 -0.61 11.85 11.16
C LEU A 386 -0.69 12.80 12.35
N GLU A 387 -1.30 12.38 13.47
CA GLU A 387 -0.96 12.96 14.78
C GLU A 387 -0.24 11.88 15.60
N GLY A 388 0.92 12.22 16.14
CA GLY A 388 1.71 11.32 16.99
C GLY A 388 3.13 11.83 17.19
N ALA A 389 3.89 11.24 18.10
CA ALA A 389 5.27 11.65 18.39
C ALA A 389 6.30 10.58 17.99
N ILE A 390 6.17 10.04 16.78
CA ILE A 390 7.00 8.92 16.33
C ILE A 390 8.25 9.48 15.64
N ASP A 391 9.43 8.99 16.04
CA ASP A 391 10.71 9.25 15.37
C ASP A 391 10.83 8.42 14.09
N GLY A 392 11.57 8.89 13.10
CA GLY A 392 11.77 8.16 11.86
C GLY A 392 12.20 9.04 10.69
N SER A 393 12.13 8.52 9.47
CA SER A 393 12.35 9.33 8.26
C SER A 393 11.24 10.39 8.12
N ALA A 394 11.42 11.38 7.26
CA ALA A 394 10.38 12.37 6.95
C ALA A 394 9.03 11.74 6.53
N GLU A 395 9.03 10.50 6.06
CA GLU A 395 7.84 9.76 5.64
C GLU A 395 7.20 8.95 6.79
N SER A 396 7.99 8.50 7.77
CA SER A 396 7.53 7.68 8.90
C SER A 396 7.40 8.44 10.21
N ALA A 397 8.01 9.62 10.34
CA ALA A 397 7.90 10.48 11.50
C ALA A 397 6.47 11.01 11.66
N ARG A 398 6.07 11.23 12.92
CA ARG A 398 4.78 11.84 13.28
C ARG A 398 5.07 13.01 14.21
N LEU A 399 4.34 14.12 14.06
CA LEU A 399 4.46 15.31 14.92
C LEU A 399 3.14 15.60 15.65
N LEU A 400 3.20 16.32 16.76
CA LEU A 400 2.08 16.71 17.63
C LEU A 400 1.90 18.25 17.65
N GLY A 401 1.88 18.92 16.50
CA GLY A 401 1.74 20.38 16.47
C GLY A 401 3.07 21.07 16.83
N PRO A 402 4.01 21.15 15.87
CA PRO A 402 5.30 21.77 16.08
C PRO A 402 5.20 23.29 16.25
N ALA A 403 6.02 23.86 17.11
CA ALA A 403 6.18 25.29 17.33
C ALA A 403 7.66 25.64 17.52
N GLY A 404 8.04 26.90 17.32
CA GLY A 404 9.42 27.36 17.45
C GLY A 404 10.39 26.70 16.46
N ILE A 405 11.44 27.41 16.06
CA ILE A 405 12.48 26.83 15.20
C ILE A 405 13.83 27.45 15.51
N ALA A 406 14.87 26.62 15.56
CA ALA A 406 16.27 27.02 15.63
C ALA A 406 17.10 26.09 14.75
N HIS A 407 18.28 26.53 14.32
CA HIS A 407 19.23 25.70 13.60
C HIS A 407 20.59 25.70 14.29
N ASP A 408 21.36 24.62 14.10
CA ASP A 408 22.78 24.60 14.45
C ASP A 408 23.67 25.01 13.26
N ALA A 409 24.99 25.06 13.48
CA ALA A 409 25.97 25.42 12.45
C ALA A 409 26.13 24.33 11.35
N GLN A 410 25.45 23.20 11.48
CA GLN A 410 25.41 22.10 10.51
C GLN A 410 24.05 22.02 9.79
N ASP A 411 23.22 23.06 9.89
CA ASP A 411 21.87 23.17 9.33
C ASP A 411 20.88 22.09 9.81
N ASN A 412 21.13 21.44 10.96
CA ASN A 412 20.07 20.66 11.59
C ASN A 412 19.01 21.59 12.16
N VAL A 413 17.74 21.23 11.97
CA VAL A 413 16.62 22.04 12.43
C VAL A 413 16.06 21.46 13.71
N PHE A 414 15.96 22.28 14.75
CA PHE A 414 15.34 21.93 16.01
C PHE A 414 14.04 22.69 16.19
N PHE A 415 13.04 22.00 16.68
CA PHE A 415 11.71 22.55 16.90
C PHE A 415 11.10 21.91 18.15
N VAL A 416 10.12 22.58 18.73
CA VAL A 416 9.34 22.00 19.83
C VAL A 416 8.06 21.39 19.26
N ASP A 417 7.52 20.35 19.88
CA ASP A 417 6.42 19.56 19.34
C ASP A 417 5.49 19.07 20.45
N GLY A 418 4.16 19.11 20.25
CA GLY A 418 3.18 18.75 21.30
C GLY A 418 3.13 19.68 22.50
N GLY A 419 3.95 20.73 22.52
CA GLY A 419 4.24 21.50 23.73
C GLY A 419 5.00 20.71 24.80
N THR A 420 5.45 19.49 24.52
CA THR A 420 6.14 18.60 25.49
C THR A 420 7.43 17.97 24.96
N LEU A 421 7.76 18.15 23.68
CA LEU A 421 8.92 17.55 23.03
C LEU A 421 9.84 18.62 22.42
N VAL A 422 11.13 18.31 22.39
CA VAL A 422 12.13 18.97 21.55
C VAL A 422 12.61 17.95 20.53
N ARG A 423 12.51 18.29 19.25
CA ARG A 423 12.73 17.39 18.12
C ARG A 423 13.84 17.97 17.25
N LYS A 424 14.60 17.08 16.61
CA LYS A 424 15.64 17.42 15.63
C LYS A 424 15.28 16.80 14.29
N LEU A 425 15.27 17.61 13.25
CA LEU A 425 15.33 17.21 11.86
C LEU A 425 16.79 17.28 11.40
N SER A 426 17.36 16.13 11.05
CA SER A 426 18.71 16.02 10.51
C SER A 426 18.73 16.29 9.00
N ALA A 427 19.91 16.61 8.45
CA ALA A 427 20.09 16.88 7.01
C ALA A 427 19.70 15.71 6.08
N ASP A 428 19.64 14.48 6.60
CA ASP A 428 19.18 13.28 5.89
C ASP A 428 17.64 13.13 5.88
N GLY A 429 16.91 14.07 6.47
CA GLY A 429 15.46 14.07 6.55
C GLY A 429 14.90 13.23 7.70
N SER A 430 15.73 12.72 8.62
CA SER A 430 15.26 12.00 9.80
C SER A 430 14.82 12.94 10.93
N VAL A 431 13.68 12.64 11.56
CA VAL A 431 13.19 13.31 12.76
C VAL A 431 13.45 12.43 13.99
N THR A 432 14.09 13.02 15.00
CA THR A 432 14.40 12.35 16.27
C THR A 432 13.96 13.20 17.45
N THR A 433 13.51 12.55 18.53
CA THR A 433 13.20 13.20 19.79
C THR A 433 14.49 13.40 20.57
N ILE A 434 14.82 14.67 20.81
CA ILE A 434 16.02 15.08 21.57
C ILE A 434 15.70 15.15 23.05
N ALA A 435 14.52 15.64 23.42
CA ALA A 435 14.10 15.74 24.80
C ALA A 435 12.57 15.71 24.95
N GLY A 436 12.09 15.23 26.09
CA GLY A 436 10.68 15.25 26.45
C GLY A 436 9.98 13.93 26.25
N ILE A 437 8.78 13.83 26.81
CA ILE A 437 7.88 12.69 26.65
C ILE A 437 6.58 13.22 26.05
N ALA A 438 6.12 12.57 24.98
CA ALA A 438 4.92 12.97 24.25
C ALA A 438 3.71 13.01 25.19
N GLU A 439 2.95 14.11 25.15
CA GLU A 439 1.72 14.34 25.93
C GLU A 439 1.90 14.23 27.47
N SER A 440 3.13 14.16 27.97
CA SER A 440 3.43 14.12 29.41
C SER A 440 3.86 15.50 29.90
N PHE A 441 2.87 16.36 30.16
CA PHE A 441 3.06 17.70 30.68
C PHE A 441 3.72 17.72 32.06
N GLY A 442 4.69 18.61 32.26
CA GLY A 442 5.32 18.91 33.54
C GLY A 442 6.63 19.67 33.35
N SER A 443 7.21 20.26 34.39
CA SER A 443 8.52 20.93 34.29
C SER A 443 9.53 20.20 35.15
N VAL A 444 10.07 19.09 34.62
CA VAL A 444 10.96 18.17 35.37
C VAL A 444 12.31 18.08 34.68
N ASP A 445 13.36 18.42 35.41
CA ASP A 445 14.77 18.31 34.99
C ASP A 445 15.27 16.86 35.03
N GLY A 446 16.39 16.60 34.37
CA GLY A 446 17.02 15.27 34.34
C GLY A 446 17.51 14.89 32.95
N ASN A 447 17.69 13.59 32.71
CA ASN A 447 18.03 13.11 31.37
C ASN A 447 16.89 13.45 30.39
N ALA A 448 17.23 13.86 29.18
CA ALA A 448 16.30 14.35 28.17
C ALA A 448 15.18 13.36 27.82
N ARG A 449 15.41 12.05 27.96
CA ARG A 449 14.37 11.02 27.77
C ARG A 449 13.35 10.93 28.91
N PHE A 450 13.66 11.50 30.08
CA PHE A 450 12.79 11.48 31.27
C PHE A 450 12.36 12.87 31.72
N ALA A 451 13.02 13.91 31.19
CA ALA A 451 12.62 15.28 31.41
C ALA A 451 11.20 15.52 30.87
N LYS A 452 10.45 16.36 31.57
CA LYS A 452 9.12 16.78 31.16
C LYS A 452 9.14 18.25 30.83
N PHE A 453 8.33 18.61 29.84
CA PHE A 453 8.07 20.00 29.49
C PHE A 453 6.57 20.30 29.47
N ASN A 454 6.22 21.58 29.65
CA ASN A 454 4.85 22.04 29.73
C ASN A 454 4.68 23.38 29.01
N GLY A 455 4.10 23.32 27.81
CA GLY A 455 3.86 24.50 27.00
C GLY A 455 5.12 25.03 26.32
N LEU A 456 5.90 24.13 25.70
CA LEU A 456 7.02 24.58 24.89
C LEU A 456 6.54 25.52 23.76
N ARG A 457 7.26 26.64 23.56
CA ARG A 457 6.91 27.65 22.54
C ARG A 457 8.11 28.17 21.75
N GLY A 458 9.14 28.65 22.43
CA GLY A 458 10.36 29.20 21.85
C GLY A 458 11.52 28.22 21.97
N ILE A 459 12.45 28.30 21.02
CA ILE A 459 13.68 27.52 20.99
C ILE A 459 14.83 28.37 20.43
N ALA A 460 16.00 28.30 21.05
CA ALA A 460 17.24 28.92 20.58
C ALA A 460 18.43 27.99 20.83
N ILE A 461 19.50 28.14 20.05
CA ILE A 461 20.69 27.28 20.14
C ILE A 461 21.92 28.15 20.28
N ASP A 462 22.78 27.82 21.24
CA ASP A 462 24.07 28.50 21.40
C ASP A 462 25.17 27.89 20.50
N ARG A 463 26.30 28.58 20.38
CA ARG A 463 27.44 28.13 19.55
C ARG A 463 28.07 26.81 19.99
N THR A 464 27.75 26.33 21.19
CA THR A 464 28.24 25.06 21.74
C THR A 464 27.23 23.92 21.54
N GLY A 465 26.08 24.20 20.93
CA GLY A 465 25.01 23.23 20.66
C GLY A 465 24.05 23.01 21.82
N ASN A 466 24.08 23.86 22.87
CA ASN A 466 23.03 23.78 23.88
C ASN A 466 21.74 24.40 23.34
N ILE A 467 20.63 23.70 23.54
CA ILE A 467 19.30 24.14 23.17
C ILE A 467 18.66 24.79 24.38
N TYR A 468 18.05 25.95 24.19
CA TYR A 468 17.29 26.66 25.21
C TYR A 468 15.84 26.77 24.76
N VAL A 469 14.90 26.43 25.64
CA VAL A 469 13.47 26.46 25.34
C VAL A 469 12.68 27.21 26.40
N THR A 470 11.57 27.82 25.99
CA THR A 470 10.62 28.49 26.89
C THR A 470 9.43 27.56 27.16
N GLU A 471 9.08 27.40 28.44
CA GLU A 471 7.84 26.77 28.86
C GLU A 471 6.84 27.86 29.26
N ASN A 472 5.92 28.19 28.35
CA ASN A 472 5.01 29.30 28.57
C ASN A 472 3.95 29.01 29.65
N ILE A 473 3.62 27.74 29.90
CA ILE A 473 2.71 27.33 30.98
C ILE A 473 3.47 27.21 32.29
N SER A 474 4.63 26.52 32.29
CA SER A 474 5.44 26.34 33.49
C SER A 474 6.29 27.55 33.87
N LYS A 475 6.36 28.60 33.05
CA LYS A 475 7.04 29.87 33.38
C LYS A 475 8.55 29.72 33.59
N THR A 476 9.15 28.78 32.88
CA THR A 476 10.55 28.34 33.04
C THR A 476 11.29 28.43 31.72
N ILE A 477 12.59 28.71 31.81
CA ILE A 477 13.54 28.60 30.70
C ILE A 477 14.37 27.36 30.95
N ARG A 478 14.40 26.45 29.98
CA ARG A 478 15.09 25.16 30.10
C ARG A 478 16.28 25.11 29.16
N LYS A 479 17.35 24.46 29.60
CA LYS A 479 18.53 24.17 28.80
C LYS A 479 18.63 22.67 28.59
N ILE A 480 18.92 22.27 27.37
CA ILE A 480 19.19 20.88 26.96
C ILE A 480 20.61 20.89 26.39
N THR A 481 21.50 20.17 27.04
CA THR A 481 22.89 20.03 26.59
C THR A 481 23.00 19.02 25.44
N PRO A 482 24.09 19.05 24.64
CA PRO A 482 24.32 18.07 23.58
C PRO A 482 24.32 16.60 24.05
N ASN A 483 24.67 16.34 25.31
CA ASN A 483 24.61 15.01 25.94
C ASN A 483 23.24 14.68 26.55
N GLY A 484 22.20 15.48 26.28
CA GLY A 484 20.83 15.20 26.68
C GLY A 484 20.57 15.37 28.17
N VAL A 485 21.16 16.38 28.82
CA VAL A 485 20.81 16.79 30.19
C VAL A 485 19.92 18.03 30.12
N VAL A 486 18.76 17.94 30.76
CA VAL A 486 17.78 19.03 30.86
C VAL A 486 17.85 19.66 32.24
N SER A 487 18.04 20.98 32.29
CA SER A 487 18.11 21.77 33.51
C SER A 487 17.34 23.08 33.40
N THR A 488 16.71 23.52 34.49
CA THR A 488 16.09 24.83 34.59
C THR A 488 17.14 25.92 34.70
N VAL A 489 17.18 26.84 33.73
CA VAL A 489 18.10 27.98 33.69
C VAL A 489 17.55 29.13 34.51
N ALA A 490 16.25 29.40 34.40
CA ALA A 490 15.60 30.50 35.08
C ALA A 490 14.08 30.29 35.18
N GLY A 491 13.45 30.95 36.15
CA GLY A 491 12.00 30.86 36.38
C GLY A 491 11.63 29.75 37.36
N LYS A 492 10.39 29.78 37.86
CA LYS A 492 9.89 28.81 38.83
C LYS A 492 8.54 28.27 38.39
N ALA A 493 8.47 26.94 38.26
CA ALA A 493 7.28 26.22 37.86
C ALA A 493 6.05 26.64 38.69
N GLY A 494 5.01 27.13 38.00
CA GLY A 494 3.73 27.50 38.62
C GLY A 494 3.68 28.88 39.28
N GLU A 495 4.75 29.67 39.24
CA GLU A 495 4.77 31.02 39.78
C GLU A 495 5.00 32.07 38.68
N SER A 496 3.98 32.88 38.40
CA SER A 496 4.04 33.96 37.41
C SER A 496 4.56 35.28 37.98
N GLY A 497 5.20 36.09 37.15
CA GLY A 497 5.54 37.49 37.47
C GLY A 497 6.77 37.99 36.73
N PHE A 498 7.23 39.21 37.03
CA PHE A 498 8.42 39.82 36.43
C PHE A 498 9.56 40.03 37.44
N VAL A 499 9.69 39.12 38.41
CA VAL A 499 10.74 39.22 39.43
C VAL A 499 12.09 38.96 38.79
N ASP A 500 13.01 39.92 38.92
CA ASP A 500 14.41 39.79 38.54
C ASP A 500 15.20 39.04 39.62
N GLY A 501 16.21 38.27 39.22
CA GLY A 501 16.98 37.47 40.15
C GLY A 501 17.70 36.30 39.49
N TYR A 502 18.48 35.56 40.27
CA TYR A 502 19.24 34.42 39.77
C TYR A 502 18.39 33.17 39.65
N GLY A 503 18.41 32.53 38.47
CA GLY A 503 17.82 31.22 38.22
C GLY A 503 16.35 31.12 38.65
N THR A 504 16.05 30.17 39.54
CA THR A 504 14.69 29.91 40.05
C THR A 504 14.17 30.99 41.01
N ASN A 505 14.96 32.00 41.36
CA ASN A 505 14.49 33.17 42.10
C ASN A 505 13.84 34.21 41.18
N ALA A 506 14.10 34.15 39.88
CA ALA A 506 13.38 34.95 38.91
C ALA A 506 11.96 34.40 38.67
N ARG A 507 11.06 35.25 38.16
CA ARG A 507 9.72 34.86 37.71
C ARG A 507 9.52 35.34 36.27
N PHE A 508 8.76 34.56 35.51
CA PHE A 508 8.26 34.93 34.18
C PHE A 508 6.74 34.86 34.17
N THR A 509 6.05 35.63 33.33
CA THR A 509 4.59 35.61 33.25
C THR A 509 4.10 34.72 32.12
N GLN A 510 4.60 34.90 30.90
CA GLN A 510 4.39 34.05 29.74
C GLN A 510 5.63 34.14 28.84
N PRO A 511 6.71 33.40 29.13
CA PRO A 511 7.88 33.39 28.26
C PRO A 511 7.53 32.70 26.93
N ILE A 512 7.56 33.44 25.83
CA ILE A 512 7.20 32.95 24.48
C ILE A 512 8.45 32.84 23.62
N GLY A 513 8.97 33.96 23.12
CA GLY A 513 10.15 34.00 22.27
C GLY A 513 11.45 33.91 23.07
N ILE A 514 12.46 33.31 22.45
CA ILE A 514 13.81 33.20 22.98
C ILE A 514 14.83 33.42 21.88
N ALA A 515 15.88 34.18 22.16
CA ALA A 515 17.02 34.38 21.28
C ALA A 515 18.32 34.41 22.11
N ILE A 516 19.46 34.14 21.47
CA ILE A 516 20.77 34.16 22.13
C ILE A 516 21.66 35.13 21.38
N ASP A 517 22.30 36.04 22.11
CA ASP A 517 23.17 37.04 21.49
C ASP A 517 24.61 36.54 21.32
N GLY A 518 25.44 37.38 20.70
CA GLY A 518 26.84 37.07 20.43
C GLY A 518 27.70 36.83 21.68
N ASN A 519 27.25 37.24 22.86
CA ASN A 519 27.91 37.04 24.15
C ASN A 519 27.40 35.81 24.90
N GLY A 520 26.38 35.12 24.36
CA GLY A 520 25.74 33.98 25.01
C GLY A 520 24.69 34.36 26.05
N GLU A 521 24.22 35.62 26.07
CA GLU A 521 23.09 36.02 26.91
C GLU A 521 21.77 35.63 26.22
N ILE A 522 20.79 35.19 27.01
CA ILE A 522 19.49 34.74 26.54
C ILE A 522 18.50 35.89 26.65
N TRP A 523 17.83 36.19 25.55
CA TRP A 523 16.80 37.23 25.47
C TRP A 523 15.43 36.57 25.35
N ILE A 524 14.51 36.97 26.22
CA ILE A 524 13.18 36.40 26.34
C ILE A 524 12.13 37.49 26.10
N ALA A 525 11.17 37.19 25.24
CA ALA A 525 9.93 37.92 25.15
C ALA A 525 8.94 37.30 26.14
N ASP A 526 8.73 37.98 27.26
CA ASP A 526 7.81 37.59 28.32
C ASP A 526 6.49 38.35 28.10
N MET A 527 5.55 37.73 27.39
CA MET A 527 4.37 38.37 26.80
C MET A 527 3.44 39.03 27.83
N GLY A 528 3.57 38.66 29.11
CA GLY A 528 2.61 39.08 30.13
C GLY A 528 1.32 38.28 30.03
N ASP A 529 0.21 38.88 30.41
CA ASP A 529 -1.13 38.29 30.28
C ASP A 529 -2.11 39.40 29.89
N PRO A 530 -2.24 39.71 28.59
CA PRO A 530 -3.10 40.79 28.11
C PRO A 530 -4.57 40.59 28.50
N ALA A 531 -5.03 39.33 28.60
CA ALA A 531 -6.37 39.00 29.04
C ALA A 531 -6.64 39.40 30.51
N LEU A 532 -5.59 39.53 31.31
CA LEU A 532 -5.63 40.02 32.69
C LEU A 532 -5.10 41.46 32.85
N GLY A 533 -4.84 42.16 31.74
CA GLY A 533 -4.27 43.52 31.74
C GLY A 533 -2.81 43.59 32.23
N ILE A 534 -2.08 42.48 32.22
CA ILE A 534 -0.68 42.41 32.64
C ILE A 534 0.20 42.62 31.41
N SER A 535 0.77 43.83 31.27
CA SER A 535 1.71 44.13 30.19
C SER A 535 3.01 43.34 30.32
N GLY A 536 3.45 42.77 29.20
CA GLY A 536 4.68 42.00 29.07
C GLY A 536 5.96 42.82 29.15
N LYS A 537 7.08 42.09 29.14
CA LYS A 537 8.44 42.60 29.33
C LYS A 537 9.42 41.86 28.42
N VAL A 538 10.47 42.55 28.01
CA VAL A 538 11.66 41.89 27.46
C VAL A 538 12.60 41.59 28.61
N ARG A 539 13.04 40.35 28.72
CA ARG A 539 13.88 39.85 29.81
C ARG A 539 15.21 39.38 29.24
N ARG A 540 16.27 39.55 30.00
CA ARG A 540 17.60 39.06 29.65
C ARG A 540 18.13 38.15 30.75
N VAL A 541 18.64 36.99 30.39
CA VAL A 541 19.35 36.07 31.26
C VAL A 541 20.82 36.10 30.90
N ASN A 542 21.66 36.64 31.77
CA ASN A 542 23.10 36.66 31.51
C ASN A 542 23.74 35.28 31.71
N THR A 543 25.02 35.14 31.36
CA THR A 543 25.76 33.88 31.45
C THR A 543 25.92 33.33 32.88
N ALA A 544 25.68 34.16 33.91
CA ALA A 544 25.64 33.75 35.32
C ALA A 544 24.22 33.36 35.80
N GLY A 545 23.22 33.38 34.92
CA GLY A 545 21.83 33.01 35.24
C GLY A 545 21.01 34.13 35.90
N LEU A 546 21.50 35.38 35.92
CA LEU A 546 20.74 36.53 36.39
C LEU A 546 19.71 36.93 35.34
N VAL A 547 18.43 36.87 35.70
CA VAL A 547 17.33 37.44 34.92
C VAL A 547 17.16 38.91 35.27
N GLN A 548 17.16 39.77 34.26
CA GLN A 548 16.91 41.20 34.40
C GLN A 548 15.83 41.67 33.41
N THR A 549 14.96 42.55 33.88
CA THR A 549 13.98 43.24 33.06
C THR A 549 14.65 44.38 32.32
N ILE A 550 14.37 44.47 31.02
CA ILE A 550 14.94 45.49 30.16
C ILE A 550 14.06 46.73 30.22
N SER A 551 14.66 47.84 30.65
CA SER A 551 14.06 49.16 30.65
C SER A 551 14.04 49.69 29.21
N ILE A 552 12.84 49.72 28.62
CA ILE A 552 12.63 50.24 27.27
C ILE A 552 12.05 51.66 27.38
N THR A 553 12.67 52.60 26.68
CA THR A 553 12.17 53.98 26.52
C THR A 553 11.73 54.19 25.07
N GLY A 554 10.66 54.97 24.85
CA GLY A 554 9.99 55.08 23.54
C GLY A 554 8.68 54.29 23.49
N ASP A 555 8.37 53.66 22.36
CA ASP A 555 7.19 52.80 22.19
C ASP A 555 7.44 51.43 22.85
N ILE A 556 6.74 51.15 23.95
CA ILE A 556 6.98 49.93 24.74
C ILE A 556 6.12 48.79 24.17
N PRO A 557 6.72 47.63 23.82
CA PRO A 557 5.93 46.48 23.41
C PRO A 557 5.09 45.99 24.59
N ALA A 558 3.77 45.99 24.42
CA ALA A 558 2.82 45.69 25.49
C ALA A 558 2.62 44.18 25.67
N ALA A 559 2.73 43.39 24.59
CA ALA A 559 2.72 41.93 24.59
C ALA A 559 3.86 41.37 23.70
N PRO A 560 5.13 41.45 24.14
CA PRO A 560 6.26 40.94 23.36
C PRO A 560 6.16 39.42 23.19
N ALA A 561 6.23 38.92 21.95
CA ALA A 561 6.11 37.48 21.64
C ALA A 561 7.34 36.92 20.90
N GLY A 562 7.55 37.29 19.64
CA GLY A 562 8.77 36.97 18.90
C GLY A 562 9.95 37.85 19.34
N ILE A 563 11.14 37.25 19.44
CA ILE A 563 12.39 37.95 19.73
C ILE A 563 13.54 37.36 18.91
N ALA A 564 14.39 38.22 18.35
CA ALA A 564 15.57 37.82 17.58
C ALA A 564 16.72 38.81 17.82
N ILE A 565 17.95 38.34 17.62
CA ILE A 565 19.15 39.19 17.65
C ILE A 565 19.58 39.46 16.22
N ALA A 566 19.63 40.73 15.84
CA ALA A 566 20.12 41.19 14.56
C ALA A 566 21.64 41.00 14.46
N PRO A 567 22.21 40.89 13.24
CA PRO A 567 23.65 40.73 13.05
C PRO A 567 24.49 41.87 13.62
N ASP A 568 23.89 43.06 13.75
CA ASP A 568 24.51 44.24 14.37
C ASP A 568 24.42 44.23 15.91
N GLY A 569 23.84 43.17 16.50
CA GLY A 569 23.66 42.99 17.93
C GLY A 569 22.41 43.65 18.51
N ASN A 570 21.60 44.33 17.70
CA ASN A 570 20.34 44.91 18.18
C ASN A 570 19.27 43.82 18.38
N ILE A 571 18.36 44.02 19.33
CA ILE A 571 17.28 43.07 19.57
C ILE A 571 16.06 43.51 18.79
N VAL A 572 15.43 42.58 18.09
CA VAL A 572 14.16 42.80 17.40
C VAL A 572 13.07 42.04 18.14
N VAL A 573 11.99 42.73 18.50
CA VAL A 573 10.88 42.19 19.27
C VAL A 573 9.57 42.51 18.55
N SER A 574 8.73 41.52 18.34
CA SER A 574 7.36 41.72 17.89
C SER A 574 6.42 41.87 19.07
N ASP A 575 5.37 42.65 18.91
CA ASP A 575 4.30 42.84 19.88
C ASP A 575 2.97 42.42 19.26
N THR A 576 2.31 41.46 19.89
CA THR A 576 1.05 40.89 19.40
C THR A 576 -0.14 41.79 19.69
N GLU A 577 -0.08 42.59 20.76
CA GLU A 577 -1.14 43.53 21.11
C GLU A 577 -1.17 44.71 20.15
N SER A 578 0.00 45.26 19.82
CA SER A 578 0.10 46.41 18.91
C SER A 578 0.34 46.04 17.46
N SER A 579 0.55 44.75 17.16
CA SER A 579 0.93 44.23 15.83
C SER A 579 2.12 44.97 15.21
N ASN A 580 3.13 45.28 16.03
CA ASN A 580 4.31 46.04 15.62
C ASN A 580 5.59 45.24 15.83
N VAL A 581 6.64 45.65 15.11
CA VAL A 581 8.00 45.15 15.34
C VAL A 581 8.91 46.29 15.76
N TYR A 582 9.54 46.12 16.90
CA TYR A 582 10.43 47.06 17.55
C TYR A 582 11.87 46.60 17.41
N THR A 583 12.77 47.53 17.09
CA THR A 583 14.20 47.32 17.32
C THR A 583 14.58 48.02 18.60
N LEU A 584 15.13 47.27 19.54
CA LEU A 584 15.69 47.76 20.77
C LEU A 584 17.17 48.01 20.55
N ARG A 585 17.58 49.27 20.70
CA ARG A 585 18.97 49.71 20.61
C ARG A 585 19.42 50.21 21.97
N GLY A 586 20.53 49.70 22.48
CA GLY A 586 21.00 50.02 23.82
C GLY A 586 22.05 49.05 24.31
N SER A 587 22.40 49.19 25.57
CA SER A 587 23.34 48.30 26.25
C SER A 587 23.00 48.19 27.74
N GLY A 588 23.43 47.11 28.37
CA GLY A 588 23.09 46.83 29.77
C GLY A 588 21.59 46.54 29.94
N THR A 589 20.89 47.30 30.79
CA THR A 589 19.44 47.16 31.02
C THR A 589 18.62 48.28 30.39
N SER A 590 19.23 49.23 29.66
CA SER A 590 18.55 50.41 29.12
C SER A 590 18.57 50.40 27.60
N TYR A 591 17.38 50.28 27.01
CA TYR A 591 17.19 50.24 25.57
C TYR A 591 16.20 51.32 25.14
N THR A 592 16.42 51.86 23.94
CA THR A 592 15.44 52.69 23.25
C THR A 592 14.79 51.84 22.17
N SER A 593 13.47 51.79 22.16
CA SER A 593 12.74 51.13 21.08
C SER A 593 12.56 52.10 19.91
N THR A 594 12.73 51.58 18.70
CA THR A 594 12.28 52.24 17.48
C THR A 594 11.30 51.31 16.79
N LYS A 595 10.09 51.82 16.52
CA LYS A 595 9.10 51.12 15.71
C LYS A 595 9.63 51.01 14.28
N ASN A 596 9.94 49.80 13.83
CA ASN A 596 10.50 49.60 12.48
C ASN A 596 9.43 49.47 11.41
N PHE A 597 8.26 48.93 11.78
CA PHE A 597 7.20 48.57 10.86
C PHE A 597 5.85 48.62 11.57
N ASP A 598 4.90 49.32 10.94
CA ASP A 598 3.50 49.33 11.33
C ASP A 598 2.74 48.46 10.33
N LEU A 599 2.22 47.31 10.74
CA LEU A 599 1.49 46.41 9.85
C LEU A 599 0.20 47.04 9.28
N LEU A 600 -0.22 48.20 9.79
CA LEU A 600 -1.46 48.89 9.40
C LEU A 600 -1.24 50.00 8.35
N ASN A 601 -0.03 50.54 8.19
CA ASN A 601 0.20 51.65 7.25
C ASN A 601 0.47 51.15 5.83
N GLY A 602 -0.58 51.20 5.00
CA GLY A 602 -0.59 50.75 3.60
C GLY A 602 -1.83 49.96 3.21
N VAL A 603 -2.72 49.67 4.17
CA VAL A 603 -3.97 48.95 3.94
C VAL A 603 -5.15 49.94 3.98
N PRO A 604 -6.07 49.93 2.98
CA PRO A 604 -7.23 50.82 2.98
C PRO A 604 -8.09 50.66 4.24
N ALA A 605 -8.62 51.77 4.76
CA ALA A 605 -9.56 51.76 5.87
C ALA A 605 -10.75 50.83 5.56
N GLY A 606 -11.00 49.85 6.43
CA GLY A 606 -12.06 48.85 6.28
C GLY A 606 -11.60 47.44 5.89
N THR A 607 -10.30 47.19 5.79
CA THR A 607 -9.75 45.82 5.65
C THR A 607 -9.49 45.26 7.05
N GLU A 608 -10.10 44.13 7.43
CA GLU A 608 -9.70 43.39 8.63
C GLU A 608 -8.27 42.85 8.43
N VAL A 609 -7.29 43.60 8.91
CA VAL A 609 -5.91 43.14 9.00
C VAL A 609 -5.84 42.28 10.25
N GLY A 610 -5.72 40.96 10.07
CA GLY A 610 -5.53 40.03 11.18
C GLY A 610 -4.32 40.44 12.01
N TYR A 611 -4.52 40.51 13.33
CA TYR A 611 -3.47 40.68 14.32
C TYR A 611 -2.32 39.70 14.07
N LEU A 612 -1.07 40.07 14.41
CA LEU A 612 0.00 39.08 14.54
C LEU A 612 -0.51 37.95 15.45
N SER A 613 -0.33 36.69 15.05
CA SER A 613 -0.65 35.55 15.92
C SER A 613 0.07 35.66 17.27
N ASP A 614 -0.37 34.92 18.29
CA ASP A 614 0.22 34.92 19.63
C ASP A 614 1.73 34.54 19.68
N ASN A 615 2.35 34.15 18.55
CA ASN A 615 3.75 33.74 18.49
C ASN A 615 4.38 33.85 17.07
N PRO A 616 4.68 35.05 16.57
CA PRO A 616 5.43 35.21 15.32
C PRO A 616 6.89 34.82 15.56
N VAL A 617 7.44 33.93 14.74
CA VAL A 617 8.87 33.59 14.84
C VAL A 617 9.68 34.64 14.12
N LEU A 618 10.60 35.27 14.84
CA LEU A 618 11.59 36.19 14.28
C LEU A 618 12.93 35.46 14.15
N SER A 619 13.59 35.60 13.00
CA SER A 619 14.95 35.09 12.80
C SER A 619 15.71 35.96 11.81
N PHE A 620 17.03 35.85 11.75
CA PHE A 620 17.84 36.50 10.72
C PHE A 620 18.53 35.44 9.88
N ASN A 621 18.53 35.60 8.55
CA ASN A 621 19.31 34.74 7.68
C ASN A 621 20.81 35.13 7.70
N ASN A 622 21.66 34.29 7.10
CA ASN A 622 23.11 34.53 6.99
C ASN A 622 23.50 35.82 6.23
N ALA A 623 22.54 36.45 5.54
CA ALA A 623 22.69 37.74 4.87
C ALA A 623 22.20 38.93 5.71
N GLY A 624 21.79 38.69 6.96
CA GLY A 624 21.38 39.70 7.91
C GLY A 624 19.99 40.29 7.71
N ARG A 625 19.11 39.60 6.98
CA ARG A 625 17.72 40.03 6.77
C ARG A 625 16.79 39.41 7.81
N LEU A 626 15.93 40.24 8.40
CA LEU A 626 14.87 39.81 9.33
C LEU A 626 13.83 38.97 8.57
N MET A 627 13.60 37.76 9.06
CA MET A 627 12.58 36.81 8.64
C MET A 627 11.49 36.78 9.71
N ILE A 628 10.24 36.91 9.27
CA ILE A 628 9.06 36.82 10.13
C ILE A 628 8.19 35.67 9.60
N VAL A 629 7.90 34.70 10.45
CA VAL A 629 6.95 33.61 10.18
C VAL A 629 5.74 33.80 11.07
N ASP A 630 4.56 33.95 10.45
CA ASP A 630 3.28 34.08 11.13
C ASP A 630 2.35 32.92 10.74
N SER A 631 2.00 32.10 11.73
CA SER A 631 1.23 30.85 11.55
C SER A 631 -0.27 31.07 11.37
N TYR A 632 -0.81 32.27 11.58
CA TYR A 632 -2.23 32.57 11.35
C TYR A 632 -2.50 33.19 9.97
N THR A 633 -1.53 33.95 9.42
CA THR A 633 -1.71 34.64 8.13
C THR A 633 -1.16 33.87 6.92
N ASN A 634 -0.49 32.72 7.14
CA ASN A 634 0.16 31.91 6.08
C ASN A 634 1.02 32.76 5.12
N ARG A 635 1.72 33.78 5.66
CA ARG A 635 2.60 34.65 4.88
C ARG A 635 4.04 34.51 5.35
N LEU A 636 4.90 34.13 4.41
CA LEU A 636 6.34 34.23 4.51
C LEU A 636 6.77 35.59 3.94
N PHE A 637 7.24 36.51 4.78
CA PHE A 637 7.94 37.69 4.29
C PHE A 637 9.39 37.30 3.95
N LEU A 638 9.64 36.94 2.69
CA LEU A 638 10.97 36.85 2.12
C LEU A 638 11.26 38.13 1.32
N ILE A 639 12.20 38.95 1.79
CA ILE A 639 12.92 39.85 0.88
C ILE A 639 14.03 38.99 0.25
N ASN A 640 13.70 38.39 -0.90
CA ASN A 640 14.56 37.73 -1.90
C ASN A 640 15.58 36.67 -1.42
N SER A 641 15.22 35.39 -1.55
CA SER A 641 15.78 34.39 -2.48
C SER A 641 15.64 32.97 -1.93
N SER A 642 15.59 32.02 -2.87
CA SER A 642 15.03 30.66 -2.82
C SER A 642 15.63 29.70 -1.79
N TRP A 643 14.78 29.18 -0.91
CA TRP A 643 14.95 27.85 -0.32
C TRP A 643 13.65 27.05 -0.54
N ALA A 644 13.77 26.02 -1.37
CA ALA A 644 12.72 25.06 -1.67
C ALA A 644 12.99 23.80 -0.85
N GLY A 645 12.36 23.72 0.31
CA GLY A 645 12.31 22.53 1.16
C GLY A 645 11.06 22.67 2.01
N ALA A 646 9.96 22.07 1.56
CA ALA A 646 8.67 22.18 2.22
C ALA A 646 8.72 21.48 3.59
N PHE A 647 8.76 22.27 4.66
CA PHE A 647 8.35 21.79 5.98
C PHE A 647 6.87 21.41 5.87
N ARG A 648 6.59 20.11 5.93
CA ARG A 648 5.24 19.55 5.81
C ARG A 648 4.45 19.90 7.08
N GLU A 649 3.47 20.78 6.95
CA GLU A 649 2.55 21.17 8.01
C GLU A 649 1.74 19.98 8.56
N VAL A 650 1.47 20.04 9.87
CA VAL A 650 0.47 19.20 10.55
C VAL A 650 -0.91 19.65 10.09
N GLY A 651 -1.69 18.72 9.52
CA GLY A 651 -3.00 18.98 8.90
C GLY A 651 -2.97 19.13 7.37
N ASN A 652 -2.18 18.30 6.66
CA ASN A 652 -1.99 18.42 5.22
C ASN A 652 -3.22 17.95 4.39
N PHE A 653 -3.29 18.44 3.15
CA PHE A 653 -4.23 18.12 2.07
C PHE A 653 -3.55 17.38 0.91
N ASN A 654 -2.39 16.77 1.13
CA ASN A 654 -1.61 16.10 0.10
C ASN A 654 -2.51 15.21 -0.74
N ASP A 655 -2.45 15.42 -2.04
CA ASP A 655 -2.91 14.45 -3.01
C ASP A 655 -1.88 13.36 -3.14
N GLY A 656 -2.31 12.20 -3.61
CA GLY A 656 -1.41 11.08 -3.73
C GLY A 656 -2.16 9.78 -3.74
N THR A 657 -1.42 8.70 -3.55
CA THR A 657 -2.01 7.38 -3.38
C THR A 657 -2.89 7.33 -2.13
N LEU A 658 -3.73 6.31 -2.01
CA LEU A 658 -4.56 6.08 -0.82
C LEU A 658 -3.76 6.15 0.49
N SER A 659 -2.50 5.69 0.45
CA SER A 659 -1.55 5.63 1.57
C SER A 659 -0.71 6.89 1.79
N SER A 660 -0.78 7.90 0.92
CA SER A 660 0.03 9.13 1.05
C SER A 660 -0.80 10.41 1.12
N ALA A 661 -2.06 10.32 0.69
CA ALA A 661 -3.00 11.41 0.81
C ALA A 661 -3.34 11.68 2.29
N ALA A 662 -3.66 12.93 2.62
CA ALA A 662 -4.01 13.32 3.99
C ALA A 662 -5.39 13.98 4.03
N PHE A 663 -6.19 13.69 5.06
CA PHE A 663 -7.46 14.35 5.35
C PHE A 663 -7.40 15.01 6.73
N ASN A 664 -8.34 15.92 6.99
CA ASN A 664 -8.55 16.57 8.26
C ASN A 664 -10.05 16.67 8.57
N SER A 665 -10.53 15.84 9.50
CA SER A 665 -11.94 15.79 9.90
C SER A 665 -12.90 15.60 8.71
N PRO A 666 -12.77 14.52 7.91
CA PRO A 666 -13.74 14.25 6.86
C PRO A 666 -15.13 14.00 7.47
N VAL A 667 -16.16 14.69 6.96
CA VAL A 667 -17.53 14.62 7.50
C VAL A 667 -18.50 13.95 6.53
N GLY A 668 -18.81 14.61 5.41
CA GLY A 668 -19.74 14.12 4.41
C GLY A 668 -19.05 13.19 3.41
N ILE A 669 -19.76 12.14 3.00
CA ILE A 669 -19.28 11.19 2.00
C ILE A 669 -20.40 10.89 0.99
N THR A 670 -20.05 10.79 -0.29
CA THR A 670 -20.99 10.36 -1.33
C THR A 670 -20.26 9.60 -2.43
N GLN A 671 -21.01 8.87 -3.26
CA GLN A 671 -20.48 8.12 -4.40
C GLN A 671 -21.18 8.55 -5.69
N THR A 672 -20.47 8.51 -6.80
CA THR A 672 -21.06 8.68 -8.14
C THR A 672 -21.24 7.32 -8.83
N SER A 673 -22.03 7.26 -9.91
CA SER A 673 -22.34 5.99 -10.59
C SER A 673 -21.11 5.29 -11.19
N ASN A 674 -20.03 6.04 -11.44
CA ASN A 674 -18.77 5.49 -11.94
C ASN A 674 -17.89 4.85 -10.84
N GLY A 675 -18.34 4.90 -9.58
CA GLY A 675 -17.62 4.35 -8.43
C GLY A 675 -16.72 5.33 -7.68
N ASP A 676 -16.55 6.57 -8.16
CA ASP A 676 -15.79 7.62 -7.47
C ASP A 676 -16.43 7.98 -6.14
N ILE A 677 -15.59 8.11 -5.11
CA ILE A 677 -16.01 8.54 -3.78
C ILE A 677 -15.60 9.99 -3.59
N TYR A 678 -16.53 10.84 -3.17
CA TYR A 678 -16.30 12.23 -2.85
C TYR A 678 -16.45 12.45 -1.36
N VAL A 679 -15.52 13.20 -0.80
CA VAL A 679 -15.37 13.37 0.64
C VAL A 679 -15.23 14.85 0.95
N SER A 680 -16.02 15.31 1.92
CA SER A 680 -15.91 16.65 2.44
C SER A 680 -14.82 16.68 3.51
N ASP A 681 -13.66 17.17 3.14
CA ASP A 681 -12.49 17.27 4.00
C ASP A 681 -12.55 18.60 4.76
N LEU A 682 -13.42 18.64 5.77
CA LEU A 682 -13.92 19.86 6.38
C LEU A 682 -12.79 20.72 6.97
N GLY A 683 -11.86 20.10 7.70
CA GLY A 683 -10.73 20.81 8.30
C GLY A 683 -9.81 21.43 7.24
N ASN A 684 -9.66 20.75 6.11
CA ASN A 684 -8.87 21.20 4.96
C ASN A 684 -9.64 22.11 3.98
N LYS A 685 -10.95 22.33 4.21
CA LYS A 685 -11.79 23.27 3.46
C LYS A 685 -11.87 22.91 1.96
N MET A 686 -11.97 21.62 1.66
CA MET A 686 -11.93 21.13 0.29
C MET A 686 -12.78 19.89 0.08
N ILE A 687 -13.05 19.61 -1.20
CA ILE A 687 -13.68 18.36 -1.63
C ILE A 687 -12.62 17.47 -2.26
N ARG A 688 -12.49 16.27 -1.72
CA ARG A 688 -11.55 15.26 -2.21
C ARG A 688 -12.30 14.21 -2.99
N ARG A 689 -11.64 13.64 -4.00
CA ARG A 689 -12.11 12.49 -4.75
C ARG A 689 -11.14 11.35 -4.57
N VAL A 690 -11.69 10.17 -4.26
CA VAL A 690 -10.99 8.89 -4.27
C VAL A 690 -11.41 8.13 -5.53
N ARG A 691 -10.45 7.89 -6.43
CA ARG A 691 -10.64 7.12 -7.67
C ARG A 691 -9.51 6.10 -7.81
N GLY A 692 -9.86 4.81 -7.82
CA GLY A 692 -8.85 3.75 -7.83
C GLY A 692 -7.92 3.87 -6.63
N ASN A 693 -6.60 3.97 -6.87
CA ASN A 693 -5.60 4.18 -5.82
C ASN A 693 -5.27 5.66 -5.58
N LEU A 694 -5.97 6.61 -6.21
CA LEU A 694 -5.59 8.03 -6.16
C LEU A 694 -6.61 8.86 -5.40
N VAL A 695 -6.12 9.69 -4.49
CA VAL A 695 -6.85 10.77 -3.86
C VAL A 695 -6.39 12.08 -4.48
N THR A 696 -7.35 12.83 -5.01
CA THR A 696 -7.10 14.15 -5.58
C THR A 696 -7.98 15.18 -4.92
N ASN A 697 -7.42 16.36 -4.67
CA ASN A 697 -8.16 17.57 -4.40
C ASN A 697 -8.92 17.89 -5.68
N VAL A 698 -10.25 17.86 -5.58
CA VAL A 698 -11.10 18.26 -6.69
C VAL A 698 -11.12 19.77 -6.72
N VAL A 699 -11.39 20.38 -5.56
CA VAL A 699 -11.61 21.82 -5.39
C VAL A 699 -11.39 22.26 -3.95
N GLY A 700 -10.96 23.51 -3.78
CA GLY A 700 -10.74 24.12 -2.48
C GLY A 700 -9.27 24.46 -2.25
N LYS A 701 -9.05 25.40 -1.34
CA LYS A 701 -7.73 25.81 -0.85
C LYS A 701 -7.80 25.94 0.68
N GLN A 702 -6.67 25.79 1.36
CA GLN A 702 -6.59 25.86 2.83
C GLN A 702 -6.77 27.27 3.42
N SER A 703 -7.46 28.16 2.72
CA SER A 703 -7.89 29.44 3.27
C SER A 703 -9.41 29.48 3.24
N TYR A 704 -9.98 29.95 4.33
CA TYR A 704 -11.40 30.26 4.37
C TYR A 704 -11.76 31.21 3.24
N GLY A 705 -12.91 30.99 2.65
CA GLY A 705 -13.46 31.89 1.65
C GLY A 705 -14.42 31.16 0.74
N ALA A 706 -14.98 31.90 -0.20
CA ALA A 706 -16.13 31.46 -0.98
C ALA A 706 -15.92 31.64 -2.49
N ASN A 707 -14.68 31.74 -2.93
CA ASN A 707 -14.38 32.03 -4.32
C ASN A 707 -14.85 30.88 -5.18
N ASP A 708 -15.54 31.22 -6.26
CA ASP A 708 -15.78 30.30 -7.37
C ASP A 708 -14.52 30.19 -8.21
N GLY A 709 -14.43 29.10 -8.97
CA GLY A 709 -13.26 28.86 -9.81
C GLY A 709 -12.98 27.38 -9.98
N VAL A 710 -11.92 27.07 -10.70
CA VAL A 710 -11.51 25.69 -10.97
C VAL A 710 -10.42 25.28 -9.99
N GLY A 711 -10.56 24.08 -9.40
CA GLY A 711 -9.57 23.49 -8.50
C GLY A 711 -9.20 24.40 -7.33
N LYS A 712 -7.92 24.75 -7.23
CA LYS A 712 -7.34 25.57 -6.15
C LYS A 712 -7.79 27.03 -6.12
N TYR A 713 -8.41 27.52 -7.20
CA TYR A 713 -8.92 28.89 -7.25
C TYR A 713 -10.27 29.04 -6.53
N ALA A 714 -10.96 27.92 -6.35
CA ALA A 714 -12.13 27.88 -5.50
C ALA A 714 -11.76 27.76 -4.03
N SER A 715 -12.55 28.35 -3.14
CA SER A 715 -12.42 28.19 -1.69
C SER A 715 -13.74 27.82 -1.02
N PHE A 716 -13.62 27.15 0.11
CA PHE A 716 -14.71 26.84 1.04
C PHE A 716 -14.37 27.34 2.45
N TYR A 717 -15.38 27.44 3.31
CA TYR A 717 -15.18 27.67 4.75
C TYR A 717 -15.48 26.39 5.53
N SER A 718 -16.63 25.78 5.29
CA SER A 718 -17.01 24.53 5.96
C SER A 718 -17.84 23.69 5.00
N PRO A 719 -17.19 23.02 4.02
CA PRO A 719 -17.89 22.06 3.20
C PRO A 719 -18.40 20.95 4.11
N PHE A 720 -19.70 20.68 4.11
CA PHE A 720 -20.34 19.79 5.08
C PHE A 720 -21.06 18.63 4.39
N GLY A 721 -22.26 18.88 3.88
CA GLY A 721 -23.09 17.90 3.19
C GLY A 721 -22.68 17.77 1.74
N LEU A 722 -22.69 16.54 1.24
CA LEU A 722 -22.44 16.21 -0.16
C LEU A 722 -23.63 15.44 -0.73
N ALA A 723 -23.99 15.75 -1.97
CA ALA A 723 -24.77 14.84 -2.80
C ALA A 723 -24.24 14.83 -4.22
N SER A 724 -24.47 13.71 -4.89
CA SER A 724 -24.06 13.43 -6.25
C SER A 724 -25.30 13.22 -7.11
N ASP A 725 -25.29 13.74 -8.33
CA ASP A 725 -26.31 13.44 -9.35
C ASP A 725 -26.09 12.09 -10.05
N GLY A 726 -25.04 11.36 -9.66
CA GLY A 726 -24.61 10.12 -10.28
C GLY A 726 -23.72 10.31 -11.51
N ASN A 727 -23.72 11.47 -12.17
CA ASN A 727 -22.97 11.77 -13.40
C ASN A 727 -21.70 12.61 -13.14
N GLY A 728 -21.30 12.75 -11.88
CA GLY A 728 -20.07 13.44 -11.47
C GLY A 728 -20.28 14.91 -11.09
N LYS A 729 -21.51 15.42 -11.09
CA LYS A 729 -21.82 16.71 -10.48
C LYS A 729 -22.01 16.53 -8.99
N ILE A 730 -21.29 17.32 -8.21
CA ILE A 730 -21.37 17.29 -6.75
C ILE A 730 -21.98 18.59 -6.26
N ILE A 731 -22.97 18.49 -5.38
CA ILE A 731 -23.53 19.61 -4.65
C ILE A 731 -22.96 19.59 -3.25
N VAL A 732 -22.52 20.76 -2.79
CA VAL A 732 -21.87 20.96 -1.50
C VAL A 732 -22.60 22.07 -0.75
N THR A 733 -22.89 21.83 0.52
CA THR A 733 -23.21 22.90 1.46
C THR A 733 -21.91 23.44 2.05
N ASP A 734 -21.60 24.69 1.73
CA ASP A 734 -20.48 25.40 2.32
C ASP A 734 -21.00 26.20 3.50
N ALA A 735 -21.20 25.49 4.61
CA ALA A 735 -22.10 25.88 5.68
C ALA A 735 -21.76 27.28 6.22
N ASN A 736 -20.51 27.52 6.57
CA ASN A 736 -20.13 28.80 7.19
C ASN A 736 -19.91 29.93 6.19
N ASN A 737 -19.90 29.64 4.89
CA ASN A 737 -20.07 30.68 3.87
C ASN A 737 -21.55 30.87 3.50
N ASN A 738 -22.50 30.16 4.09
CA ASN A 738 -23.91 30.32 3.74
C ASN A 738 -24.19 30.07 2.25
N LEU A 739 -23.43 29.18 1.61
CA LEU A 739 -23.53 28.91 0.18
C LEU A 739 -23.92 27.48 -0.13
N ILE A 740 -24.60 27.33 -1.25
CA ILE A 740 -24.74 26.08 -1.98
C ILE A 740 -23.81 26.15 -3.18
N ARG A 741 -22.85 25.24 -3.22
CA ARG A 741 -21.84 25.17 -4.26
C ARG A 741 -22.13 23.97 -5.14
N LYS A 742 -21.93 24.12 -6.44
CA LYS A 742 -21.90 23.00 -7.38
C LYS A 742 -20.49 22.82 -7.89
N ILE A 743 -20.09 21.57 -8.05
CA ILE A 743 -18.83 21.15 -8.62
C ILE A 743 -19.15 20.35 -9.87
N ASP A 744 -18.64 20.76 -11.02
CA ASP A 744 -18.77 19.97 -12.25
C ASP A 744 -17.71 18.86 -12.34
N SER A 745 -17.81 18.02 -13.37
CA SER A 745 -16.88 16.92 -13.61
C SER A 745 -15.44 17.37 -13.88
N ASN A 746 -15.22 18.66 -14.18
CA ASN A 746 -13.91 19.26 -14.42
C ASN A 746 -13.32 19.91 -13.15
N GLY A 747 -14.01 19.83 -12.00
CA GLY A 747 -13.57 20.47 -10.77
C GLY A 747 -13.75 21.99 -10.78
N ARG A 748 -14.75 22.50 -11.50
CA ARG A 748 -15.17 23.90 -11.40
C ARG A 748 -16.20 24.04 -10.29
N VAL A 749 -15.86 24.82 -9.26
CA VAL A 749 -16.82 25.30 -8.27
C VAL A 749 -17.53 26.52 -8.81
N GLU A 750 -18.85 26.48 -8.76
CA GLU A 750 -19.68 27.65 -8.90
C GLU A 750 -20.62 27.75 -7.70
N THR A 751 -20.83 28.97 -7.24
CA THR A 751 -21.88 29.29 -6.29
C THR A 751 -23.19 29.14 -7.03
N LEU A 752 -23.88 28.04 -6.71
CA LEU A 752 -25.21 27.81 -7.21
C LEU A 752 -26.17 28.81 -6.57
N ALA A 753 -26.02 29.04 -5.26
CA ALA A 753 -26.81 30.04 -4.54
C ALA A 753 -26.18 30.48 -3.22
N GLY A 754 -26.61 31.64 -2.74
CA GLY A 754 -26.19 32.23 -1.47
C GLY A 754 -25.22 33.39 -1.64
N PHE A 755 -24.87 34.03 -0.54
CA PHE A 755 -23.86 35.09 -0.51
C PHE A 755 -22.95 34.94 0.71
N PRO A 756 -21.61 35.01 0.53
CA PRO A 756 -20.69 34.53 1.55
C PRO A 756 -20.54 35.41 2.78
N THR A 757 -20.71 36.71 2.64
CA THR A 757 -20.55 37.68 3.73
C THR A 757 -21.87 38.10 4.37
N GLU A 758 -22.99 37.56 3.88
CA GLU A 758 -24.31 37.90 4.38
C GLU A 758 -25.08 36.62 4.68
N PHE A 759 -25.26 36.36 5.96
CA PHE A 759 -26.23 35.37 6.39
C PHE A 759 -27.63 35.99 6.36
N GLY A 760 -28.64 35.14 6.26
CA GLY A 760 -30.04 35.54 6.19
C GLY A 760 -30.81 34.53 5.36
N PHE A 761 -32.04 34.81 5.00
CA PHE A 761 -32.94 33.83 4.37
C PHE A 761 -33.61 34.34 3.10
N THR A 762 -33.17 35.49 2.56
CA THR A 762 -33.73 36.08 1.35
C THR A 762 -33.84 35.03 0.24
N ASP A 763 -35.00 34.97 -0.40
CA ASP A 763 -35.23 34.18 -1.60
C ASP A 763 -34.74 34.95 -2.83
N GLY A 764 -34.32 34.22 -3.85
CA GLY A 764 -33.86 34.86 -5.07
C GLY A 764 -32.94 33.98 -5.88
N LEU A 765 -32.60 34.47 -7.07
CA LEU A 765 -31.70 33.81 -7.98
C LEU A 765 -30.25 33.98 -7.50
N LYS A 766 -29.53 32.86 -7.35
CA LYS A 766 -28.09 32.80 -7.08
C LYS A 766 -27.68 33.63 -5.85
N ASN A 767 -26.98 34.74 -6.09
CA ASN A 767 -26.40 35.61 -5.08
C ASN A 767 -27.40 36.60 -4.46
N ILE A 768 -28.66 36.61 -4.89
CA ILE A 768 -29.74 37.31 -4.20
C ILE A 768 -30.19 36.48 -2.98
N ALA A 769 -30.10 35.16 -3.10
CA ALA A 769 -30.45 34.29 -2.00
C ALA A 769 -29.49 34.46 -0.81
N ARG A 770 -29.99 34.26 0.39
CA ARG A 770 -29.19 34.21 1.63
C ARG A 770 -29.48 32.90 2.33
N PHE A 771 -28.47 32.33 2.99
CA PHE A 771 -28.62 31.19 3.91
C PHE A 771 -27.98 31.51 5.26
N ASN A 772 -28.10 30.63 6.25
CA ASN A 772 -27.42 30.70 7.52
C ASN A 772 -27.04 29.28 7.99
N SER A 773 -25.77 28.92 7.79
CA SER A 773 -25.22 27.59 8.07
C SER A 773 -26.03 26.46 7.43
N PRO A 774 -26.18 26.41 6.09
CA PRO A 774 -26.80 25.26 5.44
C PRO A 774 -25.94 24.01 5.68
N ARG A 775 -26.50 22.93 6.23
CA ARG A 775 -25.72 21.72 6.60
C ARG A 775 -26.05 20.51 5.75
N ALA A 776 -27.26 19.98 5.85
CA ALA A 776 -27.69 18.85 5.05
C ALA A 776 -28.27 19.33 3.73
N LEU A 777 -28.11 18.50 2.70
CA LEU A 777 -28.75 18.69 1.41
C LEU A 777 -29.21 17.33 0.88
N HIS A 778 -30.29 17.35 0.13
CA HIS A 778 -30.82 16.19 -0.58
C HIS A 778 -31.09 16.56 -2.02
N LEU A 779 -30.39 15.89 -2.93
CA LEU A 779 -30.59 16.05 -4.37
C LEU A 779 -31.65 15.04 -4.83
N VAL A 780 -32.74 15.55 -5.41
CA VAL A 780 -33.80 14.71 -5.96
C VAL A 780 -33.63 14.51 -7.47
N LYS A 781 -34.29 13.49 -8.04
CA LYS A 781 -34.10 13.03 -9.43
C LYS A 781 -34.34 14.11 -10.49
N ASN A 782 -35.18 15.11 -10.22
CA ASN A 782 -35.44 16.21 -11.15
C ASN A 782 -34.36 17.30 -11.13
N GLY A 783 -33.32 17.15 -10.30
CA GLY A 783 -32.22 18.10 -10.16
C GLY A 783 -32.44 19.19 -9.10
N ASP A 784 -33.60 19.24 -8.45
CA ASP A 784 -33.83 20.13 -7.32
C ASP A 784 -33.02 19.69 -6.10
N ILE A 785 -32.56 20.66 -5.33
CA ILE A 785 -31.80 20.45 -4.11
C ILE A 785 -32.61 21.01 -2.96
N TYR A 786 -32.88 20.18 -1.97
CA TYR A 786 -33.49 20.61 -0.72
C TYR A 786 -32.43 20.73 0.35
N VAL A 787 -32.36 21.91 0.96
CA VAL A 787 -31.30 22.29 1.87
C VAL A 787 -31.90 22.59 3.23
N SER A 788 -31.32 22.01 4.28
CA SER A 788 -31.58 22.45 5.64
C SER A 788 -30.80 23.74 5.91
N ASP A 789 -31.49 24.87 5.89
CA ASP A 789 -30.91 26.17 6.21
C ASP A 789 -30.95 26.34 7.74
N THR A 790 -29.98 25.68 8.37
CA THR A 790 -30.09 25.19 9.74
C THR A 790 -30.30 26.30 10.76
N TYR A 791 -29.64 27.45 10.62
CA TYR A 791 -29.79 28.54 11.58
C TYR A 791 -30.86 29.56 11.21
N ASN A 792 -31.37 29.54 9.98
CA ASN A 792 -32.61 30.25 9.64
C ASN A 792 -33.87 29.45 9.99
N ASN A 793 -33.72 28.17 10.34
CA ASN A 793 -34.85 27.28 10.60
C ASN A 793 -35.77 27.09 9.38
N LEU A 794 -35.18 27.03 8.19
CA LEU A 794 -35.92 26.89 6.94
C LEU A 794 -35.47 25.65 6.17
N ILE A 795 -36.37 25.16 5.34
CA ILE A 795 -36.03 24.26 4.23
C ILE A 795 -36.07 25.08 2.96
N ARG A 796 -34.95 25.09 2.25
CA ARG A 796 -34.77 25.87 1.03
C ARG A 796 -34.75 24.92 -0.14
N LYS A 797 -35.49 25.26 -1.19
CA LYS A 797 -35.40 24.60 -2.48
C LYS A 797 -34.47 25.42 -3.36
N VAL A 798 -33.50 24.74 -3.94
CA VAL A 798 -32.54 25.31 -4.88
C VAL A 798 -32.66 24.55 -6.18
N THR A 799 -33.02 25.25 -7.25
CA THR A 799 -33.08 24.66 -8.59
C THR A 799 -31.67 24.49 -9.17
N SER A 800 -31.58 23.77 -10.29
CA SER A 800 -30.32 23.55 -11.00
C SER A 800 -29.70 24.87 -11.52
N GLU A 801 -30.53 25.90 -11.73
CA GLU A 801 -30.18 27.24 -12.19
C GLU A 801 -29.81 28.20 -11.04
N GLY A 802 -30.01 27.77 -9.79
CA GLY A 802 -29.69 28.54 -8.60
C GLY A 802 -30.82 29.42 -8.08
N GLN A 803 -32.04 29.28 -8.60
CA GLN A 803 -33.20 29.92 -7.99
C GLN A 803 -33.44 29.29 -6.63
N VAL A 804 -33.35 30.11 -5.58
CA VAL A 804 -33.69 29.71 -4.22
C VAL A 804 -35.06 30.23 -3.88
N THR A 805 -35.87 29.34 -3.35
CA THR A 805 -37.13 29.68 -2.71
C THR A 805 -37.17 29.03 -1.33
N THR A 806 -37.77 29.73 -0.38
CA THR A 806 -38.16 29.17 0.90
C THR A 806 -39.24 28.16 0.60
N PHE A 807 -38.85 26.89 0.64
CA PHE A 807 -39.73 25.79 0.35
C PHE A 807 -40.65 25.52 1.53
N ALA A 808 -40.12 25.65 2.74
CA ALA A 808 -40.88 25.58 3.97
C ALA A 808 -40.16 26.31 5.10
N GLY A 809 -40.95 26.79 6.05
CA GLY A 809 -40.48 27.49 7.24
C GLY A 809 -40.79 28.97 7.15
N ALA A 810 -40.93 29.59 8.31
CA ALA A 810 -40.91 31.02 8.46
C ALA A 810 -40.14 31.43 9.70
N LEU A 811 -39.89 32.72 9.78
CA LEU A 811 -38.94 33.28 10.73
C LEU A 811 -39.53 33.28 12.13
N SER A 812 -38.65 33.05 13.09
CA SER A 812 -38.81 33.63 14.42
C SER A 812 -38.33 35.08 14.34
N THR A 813 -39.10 36.03 14.87
CA THR A 813 -38.71 37.45 14.97
C THR A 813 -37.64 37.70 16.03
N ASP A 814 -37.15 36.65 16.71
CA ASP A 814 -36.15 36.75 17.77
C ASP A 814 -34.74 36.69 17.15
N THR A 815 -34.10 37.86 17.01
CA THR A 815 -32.74 38.03 16.48
C THR A 815 -31.67 37.46 17.42
N TYR A 816 -31.09 36.32 17.02
CA TYR A 816 -29.76 35.73 17.30
C TYR A 816 -29.17 35.75 18.74
N HIS A 817 -28.75 34.55 19.20
CA HIS A 817 -27.50 34.17 19.94
C HIS A 817 -27.78 33.04 20.97
N ASN A 818 -27.11 31.88 20.82
CA ASN A 818 -26.96 30.80 21.82
C ASN A 818 -28.10 29.78 22.06
N GLY A 819 -28.90 29.42 21.05
CA GLY A 819 -29.41 28.04 20.92
C GLY A 819 -30.40 27.54 21.98
N LEU A 820 -31.09 28.41 22.72
CA LEU A 820 -32.08 28.01 23.72
C LEU A 820 -33.36 28.87 23.75
N HIS A 821 -33.71 29.54 22.65
CA HIS A 821 -34.99 30.26 22.54
C HIS A 821 -36.02 29.41 21.79
N SER A 822 -37.24 29.33 22.33
CA SER A 822 -38.34 28.50 21.87
C SER A 822 -38.92 29.01 20.55
N ASN A 823 -38.41 28.52 19.40
CA ASN A 823 -39.21 28.61 18.18
C ASN A 823 -40.45 27.72 18.39
N PRO A 824 -41.69 28.19 18.17
CA PRO A 824 -42.84 27.31 18.19
C PRO A 824 -42.77 26.36 17.01
N ASN A 825 -43.14 25.09 17.20
CA ASN A 825 -43.41 24.22 16.06
C ASN A 825 -44.81 24.54 15.54
N VAL A 826 -44.87 24.97 14.29
CA VAL A 826 -46.11 25.33 13.59
C VAL A 826 -46.19 24.46 12.35
N ASP A 827 -47.32 23.78 12.18
CA ASP A 827 -47.74 23.10 10.96
C ASP A 827 -48.62 24.02 10.10
N GLY A 828 -48.85 23.65 8.85
CA GLY A 828 -49.72 24.37 7.94
C GLY A 828 -49.07 24.56 6.58
N ALA A 829 -49.43 25.63 5.87
CA ALA A 829 -48.78 25.96 4.62
C ALA A 829 -47.26 26.17 4.84
N ALA A 830 -46.47 25.87 3.81
CA ALA A 830 -45.02 26.00 3.79
C ALA A 830 -44.49 27.24 4.51
N ARG A 831 -45.08 28.40 4.22
CA ARG A 831 -44.63 29.70 4.74
C ARG A 831 -45.15 30.05 6.13
N ASP A 832 -46.05 29.26 6.67
CA ASP A 832 -46.54 29.44 8.05
C ASP A 832 -45.85 28.45 8.99
N ALA A 833 -45.35 27.36 8.44
CA ALA A 833 -44.67 26.35 9.23
C ALA A 833 -43.39 26.87 9.89
N ARG A 834 -43.00 26.29 11.02
CA ARG A 834 -41.81 26.71 11.78
C ARG A 834 -40.97 25.51 12.17
N PHE A 835 -39.67 25.53 11.88
CA PHE A 835 -38.69 24.49 12.25
C PHE A 835 -37.76 24.99 13.35
N PHE A 836 -36.89 24.14 13.89
CA PHE A 836 -35.85 24.54 14.83
C PHE A 836 -34.57 23.69 14.66
N SER A 837 -33.61 24.27 13.95
CA SER A 837 -32.35 23.64 13.53
C SER A 837 -32.57 22.38 12.70
N PRO A 838 -33.22 22.48 11.52
CA PRO A 838 -33.38 21.33 10.64
C PRO A 838 -32.02 20.75 10.27
N ARG A 839 -31.93 19.40 10.29
CA ARG A 839 -30.74 18.62 9.92
C ARG A 839 -31.03 17.74 8.73
N GLY A 840 -31.03 16.42 8.89
CA GLY A 840 -31.23 15.47 7.80
C GLY A 840 -32.51 15.77 7.00
N VAL A 841 -32.39 15.66 5.68
CA VAL A 841 -33.48 15.79 4.73
C VAL A 841 -33.43 14.61 3.77
N SER A 842 -34.57 14.00 3.49
CA SER A 842 -34.69 12.88 2.53
C SER A 842 -36.07 12.89 1.88
N SER A 843 -36.22 12.27 0.71
CA SER A 843 -37.49 12.21 0.00
C SER A 843 -37.99 10.78 -0.17
N ASP A 844 -39.30 10.58 -0.02
CA ASP A 844 -39.93 9.30 -0.40
C ASP A 844 -40.16 9.20 -1.92
N SER A 845 -40.65 8.03 -2.36
CA SER A 845 -40.95 7.75 -3.76
C SER A 845 -42.03 8.65 -4.37
N LYS A 846 -42.86 9.30 -3.52
CA LYS A 846 -43.95 10.21 -3.90
C LYS A 846 -43.51 11.67 -3.92
N GLY A 847 -42.26 11.95 -3.60
CA GLY A 847 -41.69 13.30 -3.57
C GLY A 847 -42.03 14.09 -2.31
N ASN A 848 -42.54 13.46 -1.25
CA ASN A 848 -42.63 14.13 0.04
C ASN A 848 -41.22 14.23 0.64
N LEU A 849 -40.92 15.36 1.29
CA LEU A 849 -39.68 15.53 2.04
C LEU A 849 -39.92 15.25 3.52
N TYR A 850 -38.94 14.58 4.13
CA TYR A 850 -38.89 14.36 5.56
C TYR A 850 -37.67 15.08 6.11
N VAL A 851 -37.89 15.82 7.20
CA VAL A 851 -36.88 16.68 7.81
C VAL A 851 -36.76 16.33 9.28
N ALA A 852 -35.54 16.06 9.73
CA ALA A 852 -35.20 15.95 11.14
C ALA A 852 -35.15 17.37 11.75
N ASP A 853 -36.18 17.71 12.50
CA ASP A 853 -36.31 18.99 13.18
C ASP A 853 -35.70 18.87 14.59
N TYR A 854 -34.39 19.16 14.67
CA TYR A 854 -33.50 18.70 15.73
C TYR A 854 -33.92 19.15 17.14
N TYR A 855 -34.25 20.43 17.30
CA TYR A 855 -34.61 20.98 18.62
C TYR A 855 -36.11 20.90 18.90
N HIS A 856 -36.98 20.87 17.88
CA HIS A 856 -38.38 20.53 18.08
C HIS A 856 -38.58 19.06 18.40
N ARG A 857 -37.61 18.20 18.08
CA ARG A 857 -37.65 16.76 18.34
C ARG A 857 -38.79 16.08 17.57
N THR A 858 -38.94 16.51 16.32
CA THR A 858 -40.00 16.03 15.44
C THR A 858 -39.41 15.65 14.09
N ILE A 859 -40.09 14.76 13.39
CA ILE A 859 -39.91 14.58 11.96
C ILE A 859 -41.03 15.33 11.27
N ARG A 860 -40.65 16.25 10.38
CA ARG A 860 -41.58 17.08 9.64
C ARG A 860 -41.71 16.51 8.24
N LYS A 861 -42.94 16.42 7.75
CA LYS A 861 -43.23 16.03 6.37
C LYS A 861 -43.66 17.27 5.60
N ILE A 862 -43.05 17.47 4.44
CA ILE A 862 -43.43 18.50 3.49
C ILE A 862 -43.99 17.80 2.26
N GLY A 863 -45.28 18.02 2.00
CA GLY A 863 -45.94 17.51 0.81
C GLY A 863 -45.47 18.24 -0.46
N PRO A 864 -45.64 17.64 -1.64
CA PRO A 864 -45.38 18.32 -2.92
C PRO A 864 -46.21 19.59 -3.12
N ASP A 865 -47.34 19.70 -2.43
CA ASP A 865 -48.23 20.87 -2.37
C ASP A 865 -47.69 21.99 -1.45
N GLY A 866 -46.57 21.76 -0.76
CA GLY A 866 -46.00 22.69 0.21
C GLY A 866 -46.65 22.62 1.59
N THR A 867 -47.57 21.68 1.84
CA THR A 867 -48.13 21.51 3.19
C THR A 867 -47.08 20.89 4.10
N VAL A 868 -46.76 21.57 5.21
CA VAL A 868 -45.86 21.08 6.24
C VAL A 868 -46.69 20.55 7.40
N SER A 869 -46.38 19.34 7.80
CA SER A 869 -47.02 18.70 8.94
C SER A 869 -45.97 18.07 9.83
N THR A 870 -46.28 17.99 11.12
CA THR A 870 -45.55 17.16 12.05
C THR A 870 -45.94 15.73 11.75
N PHE A 871 -45.08 15.04 10.99
CA PHE A 871 -45.30 13.67 10.61
C PHE A 871 -45.20 12.74 11.82
N ALA A 872 -44.28 13.07 12.73
CA ALA A 872 -44.03 12.32 13.93
C ALA A 872 -43.33 13.17 15.00
N GLY A 873 -43.60 12.86 16.27
CA GLY A 873 -43.01 13.52 17.42
C GLY A 873 -43.91 14.62 17.99
N SER A 874 -43.65 14.99 19.24
CA SER A 874 -44.33 16.11 19.89
C SER A 874 -43.35 17.25 20.11
N PRO A 875 -43.62 18.42 19.53
CA PRO A 875 -42.77 19.60 19.69
C PRO A 875 -42.42 19.88 21.15
N ASN A 876 -41.16 20.25 21.38
CA ASN A 876 -40.64 20.64 22.69
C ASN A 876 -40.78 19.57 23.78
N THR A 877 -41.24 18.37 23.45
CA THR A 877 -41.44 17.27 24.39
C THR A 877 -40.44 16.18 24.08
N ALA A 878 -39.35 16.18 24.84
CA ALA A 878 -38.32 15.16 24.72
C ALA A 878 -38.83 13.81 25.22
N GLY A 879 -38.42 12.73 24.58
CA GLY A 879 -38.79 11.39 25.01
C GLY A 879 -38.54 10.36 23.94
N THR A 880 -38.96 9.13 24.22
CA THR A 880 -38.76 7.99 23.33
C THR A 880 -40.02 7.16 23.14
N THR A 881 -41.17 7.70 23.56
CA THR A 881 -42.48 7.07 23.40
C THR A 881 -42.73 6.74 21.93
N ASP A 882 -43.10 5.50 21.66
CA ASP A 882 -43.60 5.05 20.38
C ASP A 882 -45.08 5.42 20.25
N GLY A 883 -45.56 5.52 19.02
CA GLY A 883 -46.93 5.90 18.74
C GLY A 883 -47.07 6.56 17.40
N ARG A 884 -48.32 6.83 17.03
CA ARG A 884 -48.64 7.46 15.76
C ARG A 884 -48.51 8.97 15.85
N GLY A 885 -47.81 9.58 14.90
CA GLY A 885 -47.72 11.03 14.75
C GLY A 885 -47.23 11.74 16.00
N SER A 886 -48.04 12.67 16.52
CA SER A 886 -47.74 13.47 17.71
C SER A 886 -47.76 12.69 19.02
N ASN A 887 -48.21 11.43 19.03
CA ASN A 887 -48.11 10.56 20.21
C ASN A 887 -46.68 10.02 20.39
N ALA A 888 -45.87 10.01 19.34
CA ALA A 888 -44.46 9.66 19.43
C ALA A 888 -43.63 10.78 20.09
N ARG A 889 -42.45 10.44 20.58
CA ARG A 889 -41.47 11.39 21.12
C ARG A 889 -40.09 11.08 20.56
N PHE A 890 -39.29 12.11 20.31
CA PHE A 890 -37.86 11.99 19.98
C PHE A 890 -37.04 12.80 20.98
N MET A 891 -35.73 12.55 21.03
CA MET A 891 -34.80 13.37 21.80
C MET A 891 -34.13 14.42 20.92
N ARG A 892 -33.37 13.99 19.91
CA ARG A 892 -32.62 14.83 18.96
C ARG A 892 -32.36 14.04 17.66
N PRO A 893 -33.32 13.99 16.74
CA PRO A 893 -33.15 13.29 15.46
C PRO A 893 -32.09 14.01 14.59
N VAL A 894 -31.20 13.25 13.94
CA VAL A 894 -30.09 13.81 13.15
C VAL A 894 -30.07 13.28 11.71
N GLY A 895 -29.59 12.06 11.53
CA GLY A 895 -29.45 11.40 10.23
C GLY A 895 -30.69 10.59 9.88
N MET A 896 -30.97 10.50 8.59
CA MET A 896 -32.17 9.84 8.07
C MET A 896 -31.84 9.07 6.79
N THR A 897 -32.54 7.96 6.59
CA THR A 897 -32.58 7.26 5.31
C THR A 897 -33.97 6.67 5.09
N ILE A 898 -34.33 6.36 3.86
CA ILE A 898 -35.65 5.86 3.48
C ILE A 898 -35.49 4.55 2.72
N ASP A 899 -36.27 3.53 3.10
CA ASP A 899 -36.25 2.23 2.41
C ASP A 899 -37.15 2.22 1.15
N GLY A 900 -37.11 1.13 0.39
CA GLY A 900 -37.94 0.98 -0.82
C GLY A 900 -39.45 0.93 -0.58
N ASN A 901 -39.90 0.89 0.68
CA ASN A 901 -41.31 0.92 1.08
C ASN A 901 -41.73 2.28 1.67
N ASP A 902 -40.91 3.32 1.48
CA ASP A 902 -41.11 4.67 2.02
C ASP A 902 -41.15 4.72 3.56
N ASN A 903 -40.56 3.74 4.26
CA ASN A 903 -40.35 3.86 5.70
C ASN A 903 -39.15 4.76 5.98
N VAL A 904 -39.32 5.68 6.92
CA VAL A 904 -38.27 6.61 7.33
C VAL A 904 -37.52 6.03 8.53
N TYR A 905 -36.21 5.88 8.40
CA TYR A 905 -35.31 5.44 9.45
C TYR A 905 -34.53 6.64 9.98
N VAL A 906 -34.56 6.84 11.29
CA VAL A 906 -34.04 8.03 11.95
C VAL A 906 -33.06 7.64 13.04
N ALA A 907 -31.88 8.22 13.00
CA ALA A 907 -30.94 8.17 14.11
C ALA A 907 -31.32 9.23 15.14
N ASP A 908 -31.86 8.80 16.28
CA ASP A 908 -32.18 9.68 17.40
C ASP A 908 -30.98 9.70 18.36
N CYS A 909 -29.99 10.54 18.03
CA CYS A 909 -28.65 10.49 18.64
C CYS A 909 -28.70 10.52 20.18
N TYR A 910 -29.48 11.41 20.78
CA TYR A 910 -29.56 11.52 22.25
C TYR A 910 -30.59 10.59 22.89
N ALA A 911 -31.40 9.89 22.08
CA ALA A 911 -32.18 8.76 22.55
C ALA A 911 -31.39 7.45 22.52
N HIS A 912 -30.23 7.43 21.84
CA HIS A 912 -29.39 6.25 21.68
C HIS A 912 -30.10 5.09 20.95
N ASN A 913 -31.02 5.40 20.03
CA ASN A 913 -31.78 4.42 19.28
C ASN A 913 -32.04 4.84 17.83
N ILE A 914 -32.49 3.87 17.04
CA ILE A 914 -32.96 4.03 15.67
C ILE A 914 -34.48 3.93 15.69
N ARG A 915 -35.15 4.91 15.10
CA ARG A 915 -36.61 4.95 14.99
C ARG A 915 -37.02 4.64 13.57
N LYS A 916 -38.06 3.83 13.41
CA LYS A 916 -38.72 3.59 12.12
C LYS A 916 -40.06 4.30 12.15
N ILE A 917 -40.38 4.99 11.07
CA ILE A 917 -41.65 5.66 10.87
C ILE A 917 -42.28 5.08 9.61
N SER A 918 -43.46 4.46 9.75
CA SER A 918 -44.21 3.97 8.61
C SER A 918 -44.77 5.13 7.77
N PRO A 919 -45.18 4.91 6.51
CA PRO A 919 -45.87 5.92 5.72
C PRO A 919 -47.16 6.48 6.38
N SER A 920 -47.79 5.72 7.29
CA SER A 920 -48.96 6.15 8.07
C SER A 920 -48.63 7.00 9.31
N GLY A 921 -47.33 7.22 9.57
CA GLY A 921 -46.82 8.02 10.70
C GLY A 921 -46.66 7.22 11.99
N ASP A 922 -46.72 5.89 11.94
CA ASP A 922 -46.52 5.05 13.13
C ASP A 922 -45.03 4.98 13.44
N VAL A 923 -44.64 5.59 14.56
CA VAL A 923 -43.27 5.53 15.05
C VAL A 923 -43.12 4.33 15.96
N THR A 924 -42.14 3.50 15.62
CA THR A 924 -41.67 2.41 16.46
C THR A 924 -40.18 2.54 16.68
N THR A 925 -39.71 2.13 17.86
CA THR A 925 -38.30 1.91 18.08
C THR A 925 -37.86 0.72 17.24
N PHE A 926 -37.08 0.98 16.20
CA PHE A 926 -36.60 -0.06 15.29
C PHE A 926 -35.50 -0.88 15.92
N ALA A 927 -34.55 -0.20 16.58
CA ALA A 927 -33.47 -0.81 17.33
C ALA A 927 -32.93 0.14 18.39
N GLY A 928 -32.41 -0.38 19.49
CA GLY A 928 -31.81 0.41 20.56
C GLY A 928 -32.72 0.55 21.79
N VAL A 929 -32.14 0.40 22.98
CA VAL A 929 -32.80 0.73 24.24
C VAL A 929 -32.72 2.24 24.46
N ALA A 930 -33.85 2.90 24.29
CA ALA A 930 -34.03 4.32 24.56
C ALA A 930 -33.40 4.76 25.88
N GLN A 931 -32.70 5.91 25.86
CA GLN A 931 -32.05 6.53 27.03
C GLN A 931 -30.98 5.65 27.70
N SER A 932 -30.55 4.56 27.06
CA SER A 932 -29.48 3.71 27.56
C SER A 932 -28.37 3.65 26.53
N SER A 933 -27.35 4.49 26.72
CA SER A 933 -26.15 4.42 25.91
C SER A 933 -25.38 3.12 26.18
N GLY A 934 -24.67 2.65 25.15
CA GLY A 934 -23.78 1.50 25.23
C GLY A 934 -23.70 0.77 23.90
N GLU A 935 -23.06 -0.39 23.89
CA GLU A 935 -22.68 -1.12 22.67
C GLU A 935 -23.28 -2.53 22.58
N LEU A 936 -24.24 -2.85 23.46
CA LEU A 936 -24.83 -4.18 23.55
C LEU A 936 -25.40 -4.64 22.21
N ASN A 937 -24.99 -5.84 21.76
CA ASN A 937 -25.51 -6.53 20.59
C ASN A 937 -26.72 -7.41 20.92
N GLY A 938 -27.36 -7.99 19.91
CA GLY A 938 -28.45 -8.95 20.07
C GLY A 938 -29.71 -8.51 19.35
N ALA A 939 -30.89 -8.88 19.87
CA ALA A 939 -32.15 -8.45 19.29
C ALA A 939 -32.24 -6.92 19.27
N ALA A 940 -32.82 -6.36 18.21
CA ALA A 940 -32.92 -4.91 18.02
C ALA A 940 -33.52 -4.18 19.23
N ALA A 941 -34.51 -4.78 19.89
CA ALA A 941 -35.15 -4.20 21.08
C ALA A 941 -34.26 -4.14 22.33
N SER A 942 -33.22 -4.99 22.43
CA SER A 942 -32.32 -5.05 23.59
C SER A 942 -30.94 -4.45 23.31
N ALA A 943 -30.59 -4.26 22.04
CA ALA A 943 -29.32 -3.68 21.64
C ALA A 943 -29.18 -2.23 22.16
N LYS A 944 -27.94 -1.75 22.31
CA LYS A 944 -27.66 -0.36 22.70
C LYS A 944 -26.78 0.32 21.67
N PHE A 945 -26.97 1.64 21.52
CA PHE A 945 -26.15 2.52 20.70
C PHE A 945 -25.66 3.71 21.54
N ASN A 946 -24.81 4.58 20.99
CA ASN A 946 -24.37 5.81 21.59
C ASN A 946 -24.22 6.92 20.54
N CYS A 947 -25.23 7.79 20.43
CA CYS A 947 -25.31 8.83 19.42
C CYS A 947 -25.08 8.33 17.99
N PRO A 948 -25.96 7.45 17.48
CA PRO A 948 -25.93 7.09 16.07
C PRO A 948 -26.13 8.32 15.17
N ARG A 949 -25.47 8.36 14.00
CA ARG A 949 -25.54 9.48 13.05
C ARG A 949 -25.85 9.02 11.62
N GLY A 950 -24.83 8.61 10.86
CA GLY A 950 -24.96 8.17 9.47
C GLY A 950 -25.67 6.82 9.36
N LEU A 951 -26.53 6.70 8.35
CA LEU A 951 -27.37 5.52 8.08
C LEU A 951 -27.35 5.21 6.58
N THR A 952 -27.07 3.95 6.22
CA THR A 952 -27.20 3.48 4.83
C THR A 952 -27.71 2.05 4.78
N PHE A 953 -28.48 1.73 3.75
CA PHE A 953 -28.86 0.35 3.43
C PHE A 953 -27.86 -0.27 2.46
N ASP A 954 -27.68 -1.59 2.52
CA ASP A 954 -27.19 -2.38 1.39
C ASP A 954 -28.34 -2.82 0.47
N GLU A 955 -28.00 -3.55 -0.58
CA GLU A 955 -28.95 -4.11 -1.54
C GLU A 955 -29.83 -5.23 -0.94
N GLN A 956 -29.45 -5.79 0.21
CA GLN A 956 -30.17 -6.86 0.91
C GLN A 956 -31.13 -6.33 2.00
N GLY A 957 -31.15 -5.01 2.23
CA GLY A 957 -31.99 -4.36 3.23
C GLY A 957 -31.43 -4.40 4.65
N ASN A 958 -30.13 -4.68 4.82
CA ASN A 958 -29.45 -4.48 6.11
C ASN A 958 -29.12 -3.00 6.30
N LEU A 959 -29.35 -2.49 7.51
CA LEU A 959 -29.08 -1.10 7.87
C LEU A 959 -27.73 -1.00 8.57
N TYR A 960 -26.82 -0.21 8.01
CA TYR A 960 -25.53 0.10 8.59
C TYR A 960 -25.59 1.44 9.30
N VAL A 961 -25.05 1.47 10.52
CA VAL A 961 -25.14 2.61 11.43
C VAL A 961 -23.75 3.02 11.86
N ALA A 962 -23.41 4.29 11.65
CA ALA A 962 -22.27 4.92 12.32
C ALA A 962 -22.67 5.23 13.77
N ASP A 963 -22.21 4.40 14.70
CA ASP A 963 -22.47 4.52 16.13
C ASP A 963 -21.37 5.36 16.77
N SER A 964 -21.45 6.67 16.52
CA SER A 964 -20.30 7.59 16.56
C SER A 964 -19.59 7.68 17.90
N ASN A 965 -20.32 7.64 19.03
CA ASN A 965 -19.68 7.73 20.35
C ASN A 965 -19.29 6.36 20.92
N ASN A 966 -19.58 5.27 20.21
CA ASN A 966 -19.07 3.93 20.49
C ASN A 966 -17.95 3.54 19.53
N ASP A 967 -17.46 4.46 18.68
CA ASP A 967 -16.36 4.21 17.75
C ASP A 967 -16.57 2.94 16.89
N SER A 968 -17.83 2.72 16.47
CA SER A 968 -18.25 1.46 15.86
C SER A 968 -19.16 1.63 14.64
N ILE A 969 -19.10 0.63 13.75
CA ILE A 969 -20.08 0.41 12.70
C ILE A 969 -20.94 -0.77 13.09
N ARG A 970 -22.24 -0.53 13.19
CA ARG A 970 -23.23 -1.52 13.61
C ARG A 970 -24.06 -1.93 12.41
N MET A 971 -24.36 -3.21 12.29
CA MET A 971 -25.33 -3.72 11.32
C MET A 971 -26.59 -4.13 12.05
N ILE A 972 -27.73 -3.67 11.53
CA ILE A 972 -29.04 -4.19 11.86
C ILE A 972 -29.47 -5.05 10.67
N SER A 973 -29.51 -6.36 10.87
CA SER A 973 -29.93 -7.29 9.81
C SER A 973 -31.40 -7.07 9.45
N SER A 974 -31.79 -7.49 8.25
CA SER A 974 -33.21 -7.50 7.84
C SER A 974 -34.12 -8.33 8.76
N ARG A 975 -33.55 -9.18 9.62
CA ARG A 975 -34.24 -9.96 10.67
C ARG A 975 -34.27 -9.26 12.04
N GLY A 976 -33.76 -8.04 12.16
CA GLY A 976 -33.78 -7.26 13.41
C GLY A 976 -32.74 -7.71 14.44
N THR A 977 -31.59 -8.22 14.02
CA THR A 977 -30.45 -8.50 14.91
C THR A 977 -29.38 -7.43 14.73
N VAL A 978 -28.94 -6.83 15.84
CA VAL A 978 -27.85 -5.86 15.88
C VAL A 978 -26.55 -6.59 16.19
N SER A 979 -25.54 -6.31 15.37
CA SER A 979 -24.18 -6.81 15.53
C SER A 979 -23.19 -5.67 15.34
N THR A 980 -22.10 -5.72 16.11
CA THR A 980 -20.94 -4.87 15.89
C THR A 980 -20.10 -5.49 14.80
N LEU A 981 -19.98 -4.79 13.67
CA LEU A 981 -19.08 -5.18 12.59
C LEU A 981 -17.70 -4.61 12.82
N VAL A 982 -17.67 -3.35 13.26
CA VAL A 982 -16.46 -2.60 13.57
C VAL A 982 -16.49 -2.09 15.01
N GLY A 983 -15.44 -2.30 15.80
CA GLY A 983 -15.36 -1.89 17.21
C GLY A 983 -15.35 -3.06 18.20
N SER A 984 -14.75 -2.89 19.39
CA SER A 984 -14.58 -3.94 20.41
C SER A 984 -15.41 -3.66 21.66
N THR A 985 -16.05 -4.70 22.22
CA THR A 985 -16.83 -4.68 23.48
C THR A 985 -16.01 -4.58 24.77
N SER A 986 -14.70 -4.33 24.64
CA SER A 986 -13.75 -4.22 25.75
C SER A 986 -13.02 -2.91 25.58
N ALA A 987 -13.42 -1.90 26.35
CA ALA A 987 -12.86 -0.56 26.34
C ALA A 987 -11.33 -0.59 26.47
N MET A 988 -10.62 -0.22 25.41
CA MET A 988 -9.25 0.25 25.53
C MET A 988 -9.30 1.66 26.13
N ASN A 989 -9.03 1.78 27.43
CA ASN A 989 -8.66 3.07 28.01
C ASN A 989 -7.25 3.41 27.52
N GLY A 990 -7.15 4.23 26.47
CA GLY A 990 -5.87 4.72 25.93
C GLY A 990 -5.96 5.12 24.46
N SER A 991 -5.20 6.14 24.09
CA SER A 991 -5.23 6.93 22.84
C SER A 991 -4.82 6.19 21.56
N ASN A 992 -5.39 5.02 21.26
CA ASN A 992 -5.26 4.39 19.94
C ASN A 992 -6.65 4.06 19.39
N ARG A 993 -7.31 5.07 18.81
CA ARG A 993 -8.71 5.02 18.40
C ARG A 993 -8.95 4.32 17.06
N ILE A 994 -7.99 3.58 16.48
CA ILE A 994 -8.17 2.90 15.17
C ILE A 994 -7.37 1.59 15.13
N ARG A 995 -7.99 0.51 14.63
CA ARG A 995 -7.34 -0.80 14.40
C ARG A 995 -7.73 -1.34 13.04
N LEU A 996 -6.79 -1.30 12.11
CA LEU A 996 -6.90 -1.91 10.78
C LEU A 996 -6.65 -3.42 10.85
N GLY A 997 -6.98 -4.12 9.76
CA GLY A 997 -6.87 -5.56 9.63
C GLY A 997 -8.23 -6.27 9.73
N PRO A 998 -8.26 -7.57 10.07
CA PRO A 998 -9.49 -8.33 10.15
C PRO A 998 -10.53 -7.73 11.10
N LEU A 999 -11.81 -7.94 10.78
CA LEU A 999 -12.89 -7.57 11.70
C LEU A 999 -12.76 -8.31 13.05
N PRO A 1000 -13.14 -7.68 14.18
CA PRO A 1000 -13.94 -6.47 14.24
C PRO A 1000 -13.15 -5.15 14.14
N GLY A 1001 -11.81 -5.13 14.12
CA GLY A 1001 -11.03 -3.87 14.06
C GLY A 1001 -11.56 -2.76 15.00
N TYR A 1002 -11.30 -1.48 14.69
CA TYR A 1002 -11.84 -0.32 15.42
C TYR A 1002 -11.73 0.97 14.60
N LEU A 1003 -12.69 1.90 14.70
CA LEU A 1003 -12.67 3.20 14.00
C LEU A 1003 -13.07 4.36 14.93
N GLY A 1004 -12.22 5.37 15.06
CA GLY A 1004 -12.43 6.49 15.96
C GLY A 1004 -13.48 7.47 15.43
N THR A 1005 -14.62 7.58 16.11
CA THR A 1005 -15.70 8.53 15.85
C THR A 1005 -16.22 8.54 14.40
N PRO A 1006 -16.77 7.41 13.91
CA PRO A 1006 -17.35 7.36 12.56
C PRO A 1006 -18.49 8.37 12.45
N ASN A 1007 -18.45 9.26 11.45
CA ASN A 1007 -19.46 10.32 11.26
C ASN A 1007 -20.54 9.91 10.27
N ASP A 1008 -20.10 9.49 9.08
CA ASP A 1008 -20.98 9.13 7.98
C ASP A 1008 -20.52 7.82 7.32
N VAL A 1009 -21.47 7.14 6.67
CA VAL A 1009 -21.26 5.82 6.09
C VAL A 1009 -22.07 5.69 4.80
N VAL A 1010 -21.43 5.19 3.75
CA VAL A 1010 -22.07 4.88 2.48
C VAL A 1010 -21.71 3.48 2.03
N TYR A 1011 -22.71 2.75 1.54
CA TYR A 1011 -22.51 1.46 0.88
C TYR A 1011 -21.97 1.68 -0.53
N ILE A 1012 -20.83 1.08 -0.85
CA ILE A 1012 -20.13 1.27 -2.14
C ILE A 1012 -20.15 0.02 -3.04
N GLY A 1013 -21.01 -0.95 -2.72
CA GLY A 1013 -21.14 -2.21 -3.45
C GLY A 1013 -20.19 -3.31 -2.99
N LYS A 1014 -20.42 -4.54 -3.47
CA LYS A 1014 -19.57 -5.73 -3.21
C LYS A 1014 -19.25 -5.92 -1.73
N ASN A 1015 -20.27 -5.85 -0.87
CA ASN A 1015 -20.13 -6.00 0.58
C ASN A 1015 -19.10 -5.02 1.18
N THR A 1016 -18.98 -3.81 0.63
CA THR A 1016 -17.99 -2.84 1.09
C THR A 1016 -18.65 -1.53 1.49
N LEU A 1017 -18.21 -0.98 2.62
CA LEU A 1017 -18.58 0.36 3.08
C LEU A 1017 -17.39 1.31 2.94
N ALA A 1018 -17.69 2.57 2.63
CA ALA A 1018 -16.79 3.67 2.87
C ALA A 1018 -17.27 4.46 4.09
N VAL A 1019 -16.34 4.70 5.03
CA VAL A 1019 -16.64 5.33 6.32
C VAL A 1019 -15.72 6.52 6.53
N SER A 1020 -16.29 7.68 6.89
CA SER A 1020 -15.53 8.84 7.35
C SER A 1020 -15.30 8.77 8.86
N ALA A 1021 -14.04 8.80 9.31
CA ALA A 1021 -13.68 8.72 10.72
C ALA A 1021 -12.33 9.40 10.99
N GLY A 1022 -12.19 10.08 12.13
CA GLY A 1022 -10.94 10.74 12.53
C GLY A 1022 -10.37 11.67 11.44
N HIS A 1023 -9.25 11.28 10.85
CA HIS A 1023 -8.52 12.02 9.80
C HIS A 1023 -8.35 11.20 8.51
N ALA A 1024 -9.23 10.23 8.27
CA ALA A 1024 -9.14 9.36 7.10
C ALA A 1024 -10.50 8.80 6.67
N VAL A 1025 -10.46 8.10 5.54
CA VAL A 1025 -11.58 7.33 5.03
C VAL A 1025 -11.18 5.87 5.09
N TYR A 1026 -12.09 5.04 5.56
CA TYR A 1026 -11.86 3.63 5.79
C TYR A 1026 -12.71 2.79 4.86
N ARG A 1027 -12.09 1.71 4.38
CA ARG A 1027 -12.77 0.66 3.63
C ARG A 1027 -13.08 -0.43 4.62
N VAL A 1028 -14.36 -0.72 4.78
CA VAL A 1028 -14.81 -1.86 5.59
C VAL A 1028 -15.35 -2.91 4.64
N VAL A 1029 -14.60 -3.98 4.45
CA VAL A 1029 -15.05 -5.17 3.69
C VAL A 1029 -15.78 -6.08 4.65
N LEU A 1030 -17.05 -6.35 4.35
CA LEU A 1030 -17.95 -7.16 5.16
C LEU A 1030 -17.78 -8.67 4.85
N PRO A 1031 -18.20 -9.56 5.77
CA PRO A 1031 -18.10 -11.02 5.62
C PRO A 1031 -18.71 -11.62 4.34
#